data_AF-A0A366HAB3-F1
#
_entry.id   AF-A0A366HAB3-F1
#
_cell.length_a   1.000
_cell.length_b   1.000
_cell.length_c   1.000
_cell.angle_alpha   90.00
_cell.angle_beta   90.00
_cell.angle_gamma   90.00
#
_symmetry.space_group_name_H-M   'P 1'
#
loop_
_entity.id
_entity.type
_entity.pdbx_description
1 polymer ?
#
loop_
_entity_poly.entity_id
_entity_poly.type
_entity_poly.pdbx_seq_one_letter_code
_entity_poly.pdbx_strand_id
1 'polypeptide(L)'
;MTTYNTENPIGSTEVKDLYDNAQNLDIATNDRTARAWIDRLGKNRRTMWGMEEDFQDFLVNSGYENIGDYAAGLEITARNQIFWKDGELYRAGKVLDLPYTTTGEWVDEEGLFVAVGDAALRQQLADKIDPGSGAAMVGYGAGTVKDALDSNAASIAENAGAIDSNALAVDAINTRLKPGLLTPRAKPSSFDYVPGNIWECVTAGQAKHDIDLEQEFRTAYGSIMGAEAGPTGLTDKWVDPVNGVDSAEGGDLAHPYKTLKHAYQSTVGTVWLMPGRYTELFDLRCSDRTLGDGSARAVMVKAWEGPGTVTFVTSGQQPAEMTWADQGNQVWSATPADGKVVELIIFHDEGKEIPIHYKGGITPLVNTGYGWYQNMDDNVVYLAFAGRSINADKAKFEIIYVGAGGTLFGPKVYLHGITFRGIDQIKAYYENSNRPVIYAKDCTFEYGGYSNVTTQGAIFFSQNCVSRRALVNDGFNYYDSVAGSPYASTPGGVVTQALEIGNICIENGVVECKGFQAFPENQTRNKQGSSGHENSIIARINGLYENNYGQNIADTGAGSRTWMVGSKCGNPFGQIGGGAALGGFPSLWTEGAVWLDTVTAGGRLSTEGLHVETGICHTYRCGFSGTTADTVVGGTATLSSYDALAPEI
;
A
#
# COMPACT_ATOMS: atom_id res chain seq x y z
N MET A 1 -2.92 86.61 -22.76
CA MET A 1 -3.23 87.87 -23.47
C MET A 1 -1.94 88.36 -24.11
N THR A 2 -1.94 88.65 -25.40
CA THR A 2 -0.77 89.20 -26.11
C THR A 2 -0.80 90.71 -26.10
N THR A 3 0.35 91.32 -25.84
CA THR A 3 0.44 92.77 -25.63
C THR A 3 0.39 93.54 -26.96
N TYR A 4 0.93 92.98 -28.04
CA TYR A 4 1.03 93.67 -29.33
C TYR A 4 0.17 93.08 -30.46
N ASN A 5 -0.04 91.76 -30.47
CA ASN A 5 -0.90 91.01 -31.40
C ASN A 5 -0.77 91.47 -32.86
N THR A 6 0.44 91.43 -33.41
CA THR A 6 0.75 91.95 -34.75
C THR A 6 0.20 91.12 -35.91
N GLU A 7 -0.23 89.87 -35.63
CA GLU A 7 -0.68 88.86 -36.59
C GLU A 7 0.36 88.43 -37.64
N ASN A 8 1.62 88.82 -37.45
CA ASN A 8 2.70 88.38 -38.34
C ASN A 8 2.85 86.85 -38.33
N PRO A 9 3.21 86.23 -39.48
CA PRO A 9 3.30 84.78 -39.60
C PRO A 9 4.34 84.15 -38.66
N ILE A 10 4.29 82.82 -38.55
CA ILE A 10 5.30 82.05 -37.79
C ILE A 10 6.67 82.25 -38.43
N GLY A 11 7.69 82.52 -37.60
CA GLY A 11 9.05 82.83 -38.05
C GLY A 11 9.38 84.33 -38.15
N SER A 12 8.44 85.22 -37.82
CA SER A 12 8.72 86.66 -37.70
C SER A 12 9.78 86.96 -36.65
N THR A 13 10.74 87.81 -37.01
CA THR A 13 11.82 88.29 -36.15
C THR A 13 11.55 89.69 -35.59
N GLU A 14 10.35 90.23 -35.79
CA GLU A 14 9.96 91.54 -35.26
C GLU A 14 9.97 91.54 -33.73
N VAL A 15 10.47 92.63 -33.13
CA VAL A 15 10.71 92.70 -31.68
C VAL A 15 9.41 92.52 -30.87
N LYS A 16 8.29 93.02 -31.39
CA LYS A 16 6.96 92.87 -30.77
C LYS A 16 6.50 91.40 -30.75
N ASP A 17 6.86 90.64 -31.77
CA ASP A 17 6.47 89.23 -31.90
C ASP A 17 7.33 88.36 -30.99
N LEU A 18 8.61 88.72 -30.81
CA LEU A 18 9.47 88.08 -29.82
C LEU A 18 8.94 88.27 -28.39
N TYR A 19 8.45 89.47 -28.06
CA TYR A 19 7.84 89.72 -26.76
C TYR A 19 6.54 88.93 -26.56
N ASP A 20 5.63 88.96 -27.54
CA ASP A 20 4.39 88.20 -27.47
C ASP A 20 4.66 86.69 -27.44
N ASN A 21 5.66 86.18 -28.16
CA ASN A 21 6.08 84.78 -28.10
C ASN A 21 6.54 84.38 -26.69
N ALA A 22 7.34 85.22 -26.03
CA ALA A 22 7.84 84.94 -24.67
C ALA A 22 6.72 84.97 -23.64
N GLN A 23 5.85 86.00 -23.68
CA GLN A 23 4.67 86.08 -22.81
C GLN A 23 3.72 84.91 -23.04
N ASN A 24 3.59 84.46 -24.29
CA ASN A 24 2.85 83.26 -24.58
C ASN A 24 3.54 82.05 -23.93
N LEU A 25 4.78 81.72 -24.31
CA LEU A 25 5.41 80.48 -23.85
C LEU A 25 5.34 80.26 -22.32
N ASP A 26 5.42 81.35 -21.53
CA ASP A 26 5.22 81.33 -20.08
C ASP A 26 3.82 80.80 -19.68
N ILE A 27 2.74 81.34 -20.25
CA ILE A 27 1.37 80.86 -19.99
C ILE A 27 1.15 79.44 -20.53
N ALA A 28 1.74 79.09 -21.68
CA ALA A 28 1.60 77.74 -22.27
C ALA A 28 2.07 76.65 -21.31
N THR A 29 3.21 76.93 -20.67
CA THR A 29 4.03 75.92 -20.04
C THR A 29 3.88 75.97 -18.53
N ASN A 30 3.75 77.16 -17.96
CA ASN A 30 3.82 77.38 -16.51
C ASN A 30 2.47 77.71 -15.86
N ASP A 31 1.39 77.95 -16.63
CA ASP A 31 0.05 78.11 -16.06
C ASP A 31 -0.44 76.76 -15.50
N ARG A 32 -0.86 76.77 -14.23
CA ARG A 32 -1.26 75.57 -13.47
C ARG A 32 -2.75 75.52 -13.15
N THR A 33 -3.56 76.40 -13.71
CA THR A 33 -4.99 76.48 -13.38
C THR A 33 -5.89 76.62 -14.60
N ALA A 34 -5.40 77.15 -15.73
CA ALA A 34 -6.17 77.25 -16.96
C ALA A 34 -5.87 76.05 -17.88
N ARG A 35 -6.90 75.32 -18.31
CA ARG A 35 -6.72 74.19 -19.26
C ARG A 35 -6.38 74.63 -20.69
N ALA A 36 -6.66 75.88 -21.03
CA ALA A 36 -6.53 76.38 -22.39
C ALA A 36 -6.09 77.83 -22.39
N TRP A 37 -5.54 78.25 -23.53
CA TRP A 37 -4.98 79.57 -23.72
C TRP A 37 -5.03 79.99 -25.19
N ILE A 38 -5.00 81.29 -25.43
CA ILE A 38 -4.98 81.87 -26.78
C ILE A 38 -3.54 82.18 -27.15
N ASP A 39 -3.04 81.57 -28.23
CA ASP A 39 -1.71 81.82 -28.76
C ASP A 39 -1.61 83.21 -29.40
N ARG A 40 -0.39 83.63 -29.75
CA ARG A 40 -0.16 84.96 -30.36
C ARG A 40 -0.80 85.18 -31.75
N LEU A 41 -1.41 84.16 -32.34
CA LEU A 41 -2.16 84.23 -33.59
C LEU A 41 -3.67 84.13 -33.35
N GLY A 42 -4.11 84.26 -32.09
CA GLY A 42 -5.52 84.19 -31.72
C GLY A 42 -6.08 82.77 -31.71
N LYS A 43 -5.26 81.71 -31.76
CA LYS A 43 -5.74 80.32 -31.74
C LYS A 43 -5.79 79.77 -30.34
N ASN A 44 -6.92 79.15 -30.00
CA ASN A 44 -7.08 78.44 -28.74
C ASN A 44 -6.28 77.13 -28.77
N ARG A 45 -5.47 76.87 -27.75
CA ARG A 45 -4.69 75.63 -27.58
C ARG A 45 -4.77 75.18 -26.12
N ARG A 46 -4.23 73.99 -25.81
CA ARG A 46 -4.07 73.53 -24.43
C ARG A 46 -2.77 74.07 -23.82
N THR A 47 -2.81 74.39 -22.53
CA THR A 47 -1.61 74.56 -21.70
C THR A 47 -1.04 73.17 -21.36
N MET A 48 0.21 73.09 -20.86
CA MET A 48 0.79 71.83 -20.39
C MET A 48 -0.07 71.21 -19.28
N TRP A 49 -0.48 72.01 -18.29
CA TRP A 49 -1.38 71.57 -17.23
C TRP A 49 -2.73 71.06 -17.78
N GLY A 50 -3.30 71.74 -18.78
CA GLY A 50 -4.52 71.27 -19.44
C GLY A 50 -4.36 69.93 -20.16
N MET A 51 -3.18 69.66 -20.74
CA MET A 51 -2.88 68.35 -21.35
C MET A 51 -2.68 67.26 -20.28
N GLU A 52 -2.05 67.59 -19.15
CA GLU A 52 -1.89 66.67 -18.01
C GLU A 52 -3.25 66.30 -17.41
N GLU A 53 -4.14 67.28 -17.22
CA GLU A 53 -5.51 67.06 -16.72
C GLU A 53 -6.35 66.24 -17.69
N ASP A 54 -6.32 66.56 -19.00
CA ASP A 54 -7.02 65.77 -20.01
C ASP A 54 -6.49 64.32 -20.06
N PHE A 55 -5.19 64.10 -19.78
CA PHE A 55 -4.60 62.76 -19.67
C PHE A 55 -5.01 62.03 -18.38
N GLN A 56 -5.11 62.74 -17.25
CA GLN A 56 -5.66 62.16 -16.01
C GLN A 56 -7.15 61.81 -16.15
N ASP A 57 -7.95 62.67 -16.78
CA ASP A 57 -9.35 62.40 -17.09
C ASP A 57 -9.47 61.16 -17.99
N PHE A 58 -8.58 61.00 -18.97
CA PHE A 58 -8.52 59.79 -19.79
C PHE A 58 -8.18 58.54 -18.96
N LEU A 59 -7.19 58.61 -18.07
CA LEU A 59 -6.81 57.48 -17.21
C LEU A 59 -7.95 57.08 -16.26
N VAL A 60 -8.63 58.05 -15.64
CA VAL A 60 -9.78 57.83 -14.77
C VAL A 60 -10.96 57.21 -15.55
N ASN A 61 -11.19 57.65 -16.79
CA ASN A 61 -12.25 57.12 -17.66
C ASN A 61 -11.87 55.85 -18.44
N SER A 62 -10.64 55.35 -18.31
CA SER A 62 -10.17 54.14 -19.00
C SER A 62 -10.44 52.85 -18.23
N GLY A 63 -10.80 52.95 -16.94
CA GLY A 63 -11.26 51.84 -16.11
C GLY A 63 -12.78 51.61 -16.24
N TYR A 64 -13.23 50.38 -15.97
CA TYR A 64 -14.67 50.09 -15.95
C TYR A 64 -15.34 50.69 -14.70
N GLU A 65 -16.44 51.42 -14.90
CA GLU A 65 -17.27 51.98 -13.83
C GLU A 65 -18.53 51.12 -13.65
N ASN A 66 -18.73 50.49 -12.50
CA ASN A 66 -19.94 49.70 -12.25
C ASN A 66 -21.11 50.61 -11.82
N ILE A 67 -22.18 50.62 -12.62
CA ILE A 67 -23.37 51.47 -12.39
C ILE A 67 -24.54 50.72 -11.73
N GLY A 68 -24.38 49.45 -11.36
CA GLY A 68 -25.36 48.66 -10.61
C GLY A 68 -25.96 47.49 -11.40
N ASP A 69 -27.11 47.00 -10.96
CA ASP A 69 -27.87 45.94 -11.64
C ASP A 69 -28.75 46.51 -12.75
N TYR A 70 -28.91 45.75 -13.84
CA TYR A 70 -29.85 46.08 -14.91
C TYR A 70 -31.29 46.12 -14.37
N ALA A 71 -31.93 47.27 -14.53
CA ALA A 71 -33.33 47.51 -14.21
C ALA A 71 -33.87 48.64 -15.11
N ALA A 72 -35.18 48.87 -15.13
CA ALA A 72 -35.75 50.02 -15.83
C ALA A 72 -35.20 51.34 -15.26
N GLY A 73 -34.76 52.24 -16.13
CA GLY A 73 -34.26 53.57 -15.72
C GLY A 73 -32.77 53.63 -15.37
N LEU A 74 -31.99 52.58 -15.63
CA LEU A 74 -30.53 52.62 -15.47
C LEU A 74 -29.92 53.48 -16.59
N GLU A 75 -29.19 54.53 -16.22
CA GLU A 75 -28.57 55.45 -17.18
C GLU A 75 -27.12 55.07 -17.48
N ILE A 76 -26.86 54.73 -18.75
CA ILE A 76 -25.53 54.47 -19.29
C ILE A 76 -25.08 55.73 -20.02
N THR A 77 -24.11 56.45 -19.46
CA THR A 77 -23.65 57.75 -19.94
C THR A 77 -22.27 57.69 -20.59
N ALA A 78 -21.49 56.63 -20.32
CA ALA A 78 -20.17 56.42 -20.89
C ALA A 78 -19.91 54.95 -21.27
N ARG A 79 -19.03 54.71 -22.26
CA ARG A 79 -18.77 53.36 -22.80
C ARG A 79 -17.98 52.45 -21.86
N ASN A 80 -17.28 53.02 -20.89
CA ASN A 80 -16.58 52.29 -19.84
C ASN A 80 -17.51 51.93 -18.66
N GLN A 81 -18.79 52.29 -18.69
CA GLN A 81 -19.74 51.85 -17.67
C GLN A 81 -20.15 50.38 -17.91
N ILE A 82 -20.18 49.61 -16.82
CA ILE A 82 -20.60 48.22 -16.77
C ILE A 82 -21.75 48.05 -15.77
N PHE A 83 -22.63 47.09 -16.01
CA PHE A 83 -23.71 46.75 -15.10
C PHE A 83 -23.88 45.22 -15.01
N TRP A 84 -24.52 44.75 -13.95
CA TRP A 84 -24.81 43.34 -13.73
C TRP A 84 -26.14 42.92 -14.33
N LYS A 85 -26.17 41.76 -14.99
CA LYS A 85 -27.40 41.04 -15.35
C LYS A 85 -27.20 39.56 -15.09
N ASP A 86 -28.01 38.99 -14.21
CA ASP A 86 -28.02 37.56 -13.86
C ASP A 86 -26.63 36.95 -13.60
N GLY A 87 -25.74 37.69 -12.95
CA GLY A 87 -24.39 37.22 -12.60
C GLY A 87 -23.31 37.39 -13.69
N GLU A 88 -23.61 38.08 -14.78
CA GLU A 88 -22.66 38.46 -15.83
C GLU A 88 -22.57 39.99 -15.96
N LEU A 89 -21.40 40.50 -16.34
CA LEU A 89 -21.16 41.93 -16.52
C LEU A 89 -21.34 42.33 -17.97
N TYR A 90 -22.11 43.39 -18.22
CA TYR A 90 -22.37 43.91 -19.56
C TYR A 90 -21.95 45.37 -19.68
N ARG A 91 -21.57 45.78 -20.90
CA ARG A 91 -21.34 47.18 -21.28
C ARG A 91 -22.08 47.56 -22.55
N ALA A 92 -22.21 48.86 -22.81
CA ALA A 92 -22.75 49.37 -24.07
C ALA A 92 -22.01 48.81 -25.30
N GLY A 93 -22.78 48.28 -26.25
CA GLY A 93 -22.29 47.83 -27.54
C GLY A 93 -21.76 48.98 -28.39
N LYS A 94 -20.88 48.66 -29.35
CA LYS A 94 -20.16 49.67 -30.17
C LYS A 94 -21.08 50.66 -30.87
N VAL A 95 -22.28 50.22 -31.27
CA VAL A 95 -23.23 50.98 -32.08
C VAL A 95 -24.32 51.68 -31.25
N LEU A 96 -24.36 51.45 -29.93
CA LEU A 96 -25.32 52.12 -29.06
C LEU A 96 -24.90 53.58 -28.87
N ASP A 97 -25.82 54.50 -29.15
CA ASP A 97 -25.66 55.93 -28.87
C ASP A 97 -25.85 56.17 -27.37
N LEU A 98 -24.98 56.99 -26.78
CA LEU A 98 -25.00 57.34 -25.36
C LEU A 98 -25.25 58.84 -25.17
N PRO A 99 -25.97 59.27 -24.11
CA PRO A 99 -26.48 58.46 -23.01
C PRO A 99 -27.69 57.59 -23.41
N TYR A 100 -27.81 56.42 -22.79
CA TYR A 100 -28.92 55.48 -22.99
C TYR A 100 -29.56 55.13 -21.64
N THR A 101 -30.89 55.15 -21.59
CA THR A 101 -31.65 54.75 -20.40
C THR A 101 -32.35 53.43 -20.69
N THR A 102 -32.07 52.40 -19.91
CA THR A 102 -32.66 51.07 -20.07
C THR A 102 -34.18 51.10 -19.86
N THR A 103 -34.92 50.35 -20.67
CA THR A 103 -36.37 50.17 -20.50
C THR A 103 -36.68 49.19 -19.36
N GLY A 104 -35.73 48.31 -19.03
CA GLY A 104 -35.90 47.21 -18.07
C GLY A 104 -36.42 45.91 -18.69
N GLU A 105 -36.75 45.92 -19.99
CA GLU A 105 -37.17 44.75 -20.75
C GLU A 105 -35.96 44.11 -21.45
N TRP A 106 -35.29 43.19 -20.74
CA TRP A 106 -34.00 42.63 -21.19
C TRP A 106 -34.05 42.00 -22.60
N VAL A 107 -35.12 41.25 -22.91
CA VAL A 107 -35.26 40.55 -24.20
C VAL A 107 -35.21 41.50 -25.39
N ASP A 108 -35.67 42.74 -25.21
CA ASP A 108 -35.69 43.75 -26.26
C ASP A 108 -34.37 44.54 -26.35
N GLU A 109 -33.54 44.50 -25.30
CA GLU A 109 -32.33 45.33 -25.16
C GLU A 109 -31.02 44.53 -25.15
N GLU A 110 -31.04 43.21 -24.97
CA GLU A 110 -29.83 42.38 -24.79
C GLU A 110 -28.82 42.51 -25.94
N GLY A 111 -29.32 42.64 -27.18
CA GLY A 111 -28.50 42.83 -28.38
C GLY A 111 -27.80 44.20 -28.47
N LEU A 112 -28.15 45.15 -27.60
CA LEU A 112 -27.52 46.46 -27.50
C LEU A 112 -26.27 46.43 -26.61
N PHE A 113 -26.07 45.35 -25.84
CA PHE A 113 -25.00 45.21 -24.85
C PHE A 113 -24.03 44.09 -25.21
N VAL A 114 -22.84 44.15 -24.61
CA VAL A 114 -21.76 43.17 -24.83
C VAL A 114 -21.28 42.68 -23.47
N ALA A 115 -21.19 41.37 -23.30
CA ALA A 115 -20.64 40.75 -22.09
C ALA A 115 -19.14 41.08 -21.93
N VAL A 116 -18.72 41.32 -20.70
CA VAL A 116 -17.36 41.77 -20.33
C VAL A 116 -16.67 40.76 -19.42
N GLY A 117 -17.40 39.92 -18.68
CA GLY A 117 -16.82 38.92 -17.80
C GLY A 117 -16.42 37.62 -18.51
N ASP A 118 -15.62 36.82 -17.82
CA ASP A 118 -15.29 35.45 -18.22
C ASP A 118 -16.18 34.40 -17.52
N ALA A 119 -17.15 34.83 -16.72
CA ALA A 119 -17.94 33.97 -15.83
C ALA A 119 -18.81 33.00 -16.63
N ALA A 120 -19.54 33.49 -17.65
CA ALA A 120 -20.29 32.63 -18.56
C ALA A 120 -19.39 31.65 -19.33
N LEU A 121 -18.20 32.09 -19.79
CA LEU A 121 -17.24 31.21 -20.47
C LEU A 121 -16.66 30.14 -19.53
N ARG A 122 -16.32 30.50 -18.28
CA ARG A 122 -15.87 29.54 -17.25
C ARG A 122 -16.98 28.57 -16.88
N GLN A 123 -18.22 29.03 -16.82
CA GLN A 123 -19.38 28.17 -16.51
C GLN A 123 -19.68 27.21 -17.65
N GLN A 124 -19.55 27.63 -18.91
CA GLN A 124 -19.69 26.75 -20.09
C GLN A 124 -18.52 25.76 -20.22
N LEU A 125 -17.28 26.19 -19.93
CA LEU A 125 -16.11 25.30 -19.90
C LEU A 125 -16.18 24.27 -18.76
N ALA A 126 -16.80 24.61 -17.63
CA ALA A 126 -16.92 23.77 -16.44
C ALA A 126 -18.30 23.15 -16.25
N ASP A 127 -19.16 23.15 -17.29
CA ASP A 127 -20.52 22.63 -17.21
C ASP A 127 -20.50 21.14 -16.82
N LYS A 128 -21.07 20.84 -15.64
CA LYS A 128 -21.14 19.48 -15.09
C LYS A 128 -22.40 18.73 -15.54
N ILE A 129 -23.38 19.43 -16.12
CA ILE A 129 -24.63 18.86 -16.63
C ILE A 129 -24.43 18.40 -18.08
N ASP A 130 -23.70 19.18 -18.89
CA ASP A 130 -23.19 18.76 -20.20
C ASP A 130 -21.64 18.80 -20.23
N PRO A 131 -20.98 17.72 -19.75
CA PRO A 131 -19.52 17.64 -19.70
C PRO A 131 -18.83 17.75 -21.07
N GLY A 132 -19.57 17.57 -22.17
CA GLY A 132 -19.06 17.69 -23.53
C GLY A 132 -18.97 19.14 -24.02
N SER A 133 -19.70 20.06 -23.37
CA SER A 133 -19.81 21.46 -23.76
C SER A 133 -18.45 22.16 -23.79
N GLY A 134 -17.69 22.09 -22.69
CA GLY A 134 -16.36 22.69 -22.61
C GLY A 134 -15.35 22.07 -23.59
N ALA A 135 -15.38 20.75 -23.77
CA ALA A 135 -14.48 20.04 -24.69
C ALA A 135 -14.77 20.36 -26.17
N ALA A 136 -16.02 20.68 -26.52
CA ALA A 136 -16.41 21.10 -27.87
C ALA A 136 -15.96 22.54 -28.19
N MET A 137 -15.68 23.35 -27.18
CA MET A 137 -15.23 24.74 -27.35
C MET A 137 -13.72 24.86 -27.58
N VAL A 138 -12.95 23.77 -27.38
CA VAL A 138 -11.49 23.75 -27.53
C VAL A 138 -11.11 23.01 -28.81
N GLY A 139 -10.54 23.73 -29.76
CA GLY A 139 -10.00 23.15 -31.00
C GLY A 139 -8.79 22.25 -30.73
N TYR A 140 -8.72 21.08 -31.39
CA TYR A 140 -7.61 20.14 -31.30
C TYR A 140 -7.44 19.38 -32.62
N GLY A 141 -6.32 19.63 -33.30
CA GLY A 141 -6.03 19.01 -34.60
C GLY A 141 -7.05 19.41 -35.69
N ALA A 142 -7.69 18.42 -36.32
CA ALA A 142 -8.69 18.62 -37.36
C ALA A 142 -10.13 18.78 -36.83
N GLY A 143 -10.33 18.75 -35.50
CA GLY A 143 -11.64 18.87 -34.85
C GLY A 143 -11.51 19.55 -33.48
N THR A 144 -12.23 19.02 -32.50
CA THR A 144 -12.26 19.50 -31.11
C THR A 144 -11.66 18.48 -30.14
N VAL A 145 -11.38 18.89 -28.91
CA VAL A 145 -11.01 17.95 -27.83
C VAL A 145 -12.11 16.91 -27.62
N LYS A 146 -13.38 17.29 -27.78
CA LYS A 146 -14.51 16.36 -27.72
C LYS A 146 -14.39 15.25 -28.77
N ASP A 147 -14.08 15.59 -30.02
CA ASP A 147 -13.95 14.60 -31.11
C ASP A 147 -12.84 13.58 -30.85
N ALA A 148 -11.72 14.03 -30.26
CA ALA A 148 -10.61 13.15 -29.88
C ALA A 148 -10.98 12.22 -28.72
N LEU A 149 -11.70 12.72 -27.71
CA LEU A 149 -12.17 11.92 -26.58
C LEU A 149 -13.20 10.87 -27.01
N ASP A 150 -14.16 11.26 -27.84
CA ASP A 150 -15.17 10.34 -28.38
C ASP A 150 -14.51 9.24 -29.24
N SER A 151 -13.51 9.60 -30.06
CA SER A 151 -12.74 8.64 -30.86
C SER A 151 -11.92 7.68 -29.99
N ASN A 152 -11.32 8.19 -28.91
CA ASN A 152 -10.57 7.35 -27.97
C ASN A 152 -11.51 6.41 -27.21
N ALA A 153 -12.67 6.88 -26.75
CA ALA A 153 -13.69 6.06 -26.10
C ALA A 153 -14.20 4.94 -27.02
N ALA A 154 -14.40 5.22 -28.31
CA ALA A 154 -14.73 4.19 -29.30
C ALA A 154 -13.61 3.15 -29.46
N SER A 155 -12.36 3.58 -29.51
CA SER A 155 -11.21 2.66 -29.58
C SER A 155 -11.04 1.81 -28.31
N ILE A 156 -11.32 2.38 -27.14
CA ILE A 156 -11.30 1.68 -25.86
C ILE A 156 -12.43 0.65 -25.81
N ALA A 157 -13.63 0.99 -26.28
CA ALA A 157 -14.75 0.06 -26.34
C ALA A 157 -14.49 -1.09 -27.33
N GLU A 158 -13.87 -0.80 -28.49
CA GLU A 158 -13.44 -1.82 -29.46
C GLU A 158 -12.37 -2.74 -28.87
N ASN A 159 -11.36 -2.17 -28.20
CA ASN A 159 -10.33 -2.93 -27.50
C ASN A 159 -10.88 -3.74 -26.32
N ALA A 160 -11.85 -3.20 -25.57
CA ALA A 160 -12.53 -3.91 -24.49
C ALA A 160 -13.35 -5.09 -25.05
N GLY A 161 -14.05 -4.90 -26.17
CA GLY A 161 -14.72 -5.98 -26.89
C GLY A 161 -13.75 -7.04 -27.44
N ALA A 162 -12.56 -6.63 -27.89
CA ALA A 162 -11.48 -7.53 -28.31
C ALA A 162 -10.86 -8.31 -27.12
N ILE A 163 -10.73 -7.66 -25.95
CA ILE A 163 -10.29 -8.31 -24.71
C ILE A 163 -11.35 -9.29 -24.22
N ASP A 164 -12.64 -8.95 -24.25
CA ASP A 164 -13.73 -9.83 -23.85
C ASP A 164 -13.88 -11.02 -24.80
N SER A 165 -13.74 -10.81 -26.11
CA SER A 165 -13.71 -11.92 -27.08
C SER A 165 -12.44 -12.77 -27.00
N ASN A 166 -11.28 -12.19 -26.66
CA ASN A 166 -10.08 -12.97 -26.32
C ASN A 166 -10.22 -13.69 -24.97
N ALA A 167 -10.90 -13.10 -23.98
CA ALA A 167 -11.19 -13.73 -22.70
C ALA A 167 -12.15 -14.90 -22.89
N LEU A 168 -13.19 -14.75 -23.71
CA LEU A 168 -14.09 -15.83 -24.14
C LEU A 168 -13.36 -16.87 -25.01
N ALA A 169 -12.35 -16.48 -25.78
CA ALA A 169 -11.52 -17.42 -26.53
C ALA A 169 -10.53 -18.17 -25.63
N VAL A 170 -9.96 -17.51 -24.62
CA VAL A 170 -9.14 -18.12 -23.56
C VAL A 170 -10.01 -19.01 -22.67
N ASP A 171 -11.23 -18.59 -22.36
CA ASP A 171 -12.21 -19.37 -21.62
C ASP A 171 -12.70 -20.56 -22.46
N ALA A 172 -12.90 -20.39 -23.78
CA ALA A 172 -13.19 -21.48 -24.70
C ALA A 172 -11.98 -22.41 -24.94
N ILE A 173 -10.75 -21.91 -24.87
CA ILE A 173 -9.52 -22.71 -24.87
C ILE A 173 -9.38 -23.45 -23.54
N ASN A 174 -9.67 -22.84 -22.39
CA ASN A 174 -9.71 -23.47 -21.07
C ASN A 174 -10.86 -24.50 -20.99
N THR A 175 -11.97 -24.24 -21.67
CA THR A 175 -13.14 -25.13 -21.80
C THR A 175 -12.90 -26.23 -22.83
N ARG A 176 -11.99 -26.05 -23.81
CA ARG A 176 -11.48 -27.11 -24.70
C ARG A 176 -10.32 -27.90 -24.08
N LEU A 177 -9.55 -27.29 -23.18
CA LEU A 177 -8.64 -27.91 -22.21
C LEU A 177 -9.42 -28.44 -21.00
N LYS A 178 -10.67 -28.89 -21.22
CA LYS A 178 -11.54 -29.40 -20.18
C LYS A 178 -10.79 -30.42 -19.31
N PRO A 179 -10.85 -30.30 -17.97
CA PRO A 179 -10.37 -31.28 -16.99
C PRO A 179 -10.96 -32.71 -17.10
N GLY A 180 -11.59 -33.06 -18.23
CA GLY A 180 -12.19 -34.38 -18.48
C GLY A 180 -11.22 -35.46 -18.94
N LEU A 181 -9.90 -35.20 -18.94
CA LEU A 181 -8.85 -36.18 -19.29
C LEU A 181 -7.83 -36.41 -18.16
N LEU A 182 -7.89 -35.63 -17.07
CA LEU A 182 -7.02 -35.79 -15.91
C LEU A 182 -7.86 -36.22 -14.71
N THR A 183 -7.63 -37.43 -14.24
CA THR A 183 -8.18 -37.89 -12.96
C THR A 183 -7.61 -37.01 -11.85
N PRO A 184 -8.44 -36.33 -11.04
CA PRO A 184 -7.94 -35.60 -9.88
C PRO A 184 -7.29 -36.57 -8.89
N ARG A 185 -6.33 -36.07 -8.13
CA ARG A 185 -5.72 -36.81 -7.03
C ARG A 185 -6.78 -37.13 -5.99
N ALA A 186 -6.76 -38.35 -5.49
CA ALA A 186 -7.60 -38.73 -4.38
C ALA A 186 -7.11 -38.02 -3.11
N LYS A 187 -8.00 -37.30 -2.44
CA LYS A 187 -7.70 -36.68 -1.15
C LYS A 187 -7.57 -37.80 -0.10
N PRO A 188 -6.47 -37.88 0.66
CA PRO A 188 -6.39 -38.81 1.76
C PRO A 188 -7.45 -38.50 2.82
N SER A 189 -7.77 -39.50 3.64
CA SER A 189 -8.73 -39.32 4.73
C SER A 189 -8.30 -38.17 5.66
N SER A 190 -9.26 -37.33 6.09
CA SER A 190 -9.07 -36.09 6.88
C SER A 190 -8.68 -34.81 6.10
N PHE A 191 -8.51 -34.87 4.77
CA PHE A 191 -8.20 -33.70 3.94
C PHE A 191 -9.40 -33.15 3.15
N ASP A 192 -10.63 -33.46 3.57
CA ASP A 192 -11.86 -32.94 2.94
C ASP A 192 -11.96 -31.40 2.97
N TYR A 193 -11.23 -30.76 3.87
CA TYR A 193 -11.18 -29.30 3.99
C TYR A 193 -10.35 -28.63 2.87
N VAL A 194 -9.52 -29.37 2.14
CA VAL A 194 -8.75 -28.83 1.02
C VAL A 194 -9.75 -28.52 -0.10
N PRO A 195 -9.92 -27.25 -0.51
CA PRO A 195 -10.85 -26.88 -1.58
C PRO A 195 -10.35 -27.35 -2.94
N GLY A 196 -11.21 -27.26 -3.95
CA GLY A 196 -10.87 -27.56 -5.34
C GLY A 196 -10.33 -28.98 -5.58
N ASN A 197 -9.65 -29.14 -6.72
CA ASN A 197 -9.01 -30.35 -7.20
C ASN A 197 -7.52 -30.10 -7.42
N ILE A 198 -6.73 -31.15 -7.20
CA ILE A 198 -5.32 -31.21 -7.58
C ILE A 198 -5.21 -32.30 -8.66
N TRP A 199 -4.55 -32.00 -9.77
CA TRP A 199 -4.36 -32.93 -10.87
C TRP A 199 -2.87 -33.29 -11.01
N GLU A 200 -2.42 -33.43 -12.24
CA GLU A 200 -1.06 -33.80 -12.61
C GLU A 200 0.01 -33.02 -11.83
N CYS A 201 0.94 -33.75 -11.21
CA CYS A 201 2.24 -33.26 -10.77
C CYS A 201 3.29 -34.23 -11.33
N VAL A 202 4.02 -33.82 -12.36
CA VAL A 202 5.13 -34.61 -12.93
C VAL A 202 6.45 -34.24 -12.26
N THR A 203 6.59 -32.97 -11.90
CA THR A 203 7.78 -32.39 -11.30
C THR A 203 7.37 -31.61 -10.06
N ALA A 204 8.18 -31.69 -9.01
CA ALA A 204 7.98 -30.86 -7.84
C ALA A 204 7.90 -29.37 -8.24
N GLY A 205 6.98 -28.65 -7.61
CA GLY A 205 6.66 -27.24 -7.80
C GLY A 205 5.65 -26.99 -8.93
N GLN A 206 5.12 -28.05 -9.56
CA GLN A 206 4.31 -27.94 -10.77
C GLN A 206 3.00 -28.77 -10.71
N ALA A 207 2.47 -29.03 -9.52
CA ALA A 207 1.14 -29.59 -9.36
C ALA A 207 0.09 -28.62 -9.93
N LYS A 208 -0.76 -29.10 -10.83
CA LYS A 208 -1.88 -28.31 -11.36
C LYS A 208 -3.05 -28.36 -10.37
N HIS A 209 -3.67 -27.22 -10.09
CA HIS A 209 -4.87 -27.12 -9.24
C HIS A 209 -5.77 -25.96 -9.70
N ASP A 210 -7.04 -25.96 -9.28
CA ASP A 210 -8.04 -24.90 -9.54
C ASP A 210 -8.34 -24.05 -8.29
N ILE A 211 -7.56 -24.24 -7.23
CA ILE A 211 -7.77 -23.57 -5.95
C ILE A 211 -7.48 -22.06 -6.03
N ASP A 212 -8.47 -21.23 -5.67
CA ASP A 212 -8.34 -19.79 -5.43
C ASP A 212 -8.89 -19.43 -4.06
N LEU A 213 -8.01 -19.07 -3.12
CA LEU A 213 -8.40 -18.78 -1.75
C LEU A 213 -9.31 -17.55 -1.60
N GLU A 214 -9.29 -16.60 -2.54
CA GLU A 214 -10.24 -15.47 -2.51
C GLU A 214 -11.65 -15.94 -2.86
N GLN A 215 -11.77 -16.73 -3.93
CA GLN A 215 -13.02 -17.33 -4.38
C GLN A 215 -13.62 -18.22 -3.28
N GLU A 216 -12.78 -19.04 -2.63
CA GLU A 216 -13.19 -19.91 -1.53
C GLU A 216 -13.71 -19.12 -0.33
N PHE A 217 -13.00 -18.06 0.09
CA PHE A 217 -13.44 -17.22 1.20
C PHE A 217 -14.78 -16.53 0.89
N ARG A 218 -14.94 -16.00 -0.32
CA ARG A 218 -16.20 -15.37 -0.77
C ARG A 218 -17.34 -16.37 -0.84
N THR A 219 -17.07 -17.60 -1.28
CA THR A 219 -18.07 -18.67 -1.33
C THR A 219 -18.51 -19.06 0.09
N ALA A 220 -17.56 -19.17 1.03
CA ALA A 220 -17.84 -19.54 2.41
C ALA A 220 -18.58 -18.44 3.20
N TYR A 221 -18.26 -17.16 2.95
CA TYR A 221 -18.66 -16.06 3.84
C TYR A 221 -19.32 -14.85 3.16
N GLY A 222 -19.52 -14.87 1.84
CA GLY A 222 -20.06 -13.72 1.09
C GLY A 222 -21.43 -13.25 1.60
N SER A 223 -22.26 -14.16 2.12
CA SER A 223 -23.58 -13.84 2.68
C SER A 223 -23.53 -13.02 3.98
N ILE A 224 -22.41 -13.04 4.72
CA ILE A 224 -22.26 -12.32 6.00
C ILE A 224 -21.26 -11.16 5.96
N MET A 225 -20.45 -11.07 4.90
CA MET A 225 -19.42 -10.05 4.71
C MET A 225 -19.93 -8.79 4.01
N GLY A 226 -20.81 -8.94 3.01
CA GLY A 226 -21.18 -7.88 2.07
C GLY A 226 -20.36 -7.92 0.76
N ALA A 227 -20.80 -7.17 -0.25
CA ALA A 227 -20.09 -7.10 -1.53
C ALA A 227 -18.88 -6.16 -1.45
N GLU A 228 -17.81 -6.47 -2.20
CA GLU A 228 -16.72 -5.52 -2.45
C GLU A 228 -17.24 -4.46 -3.42
N ALA A 229 -17.35 -3.22 -2.95
CA ALA A 229 -18.00 -2.15 -3.68
C ALA A 229 -17.00 -1.19 -4.35
N GLY A 230 -15.71 -1.28 -3.99
CA GLY A 230 -14.65 -0.48 -4.57
C GLY A 230 -14.75 1.01 -4.18
N PRO A 231 -13.94 1.89 -4.79
CA PRO A 231 -13.70 3.26 -4.30
C PRO A 231 -14.93 4.19 -4.32
N THR A 232 -16.00 3.79 -5.00
CA THR A 232 -17.30 4.51 -5.01
C THR A 232 -18.33 3.92 -4.04
N GLY A 233 -18.00 2.82 -3.37
CA GLY A 233 -18.89 2.05 -2.51
C GLY A 233 -18.82 2.46 -1.04
N LEU A 234 -19.97 2.51 -0.36
CA LEU A 234 -20.06 2.91 1.06
C LEU A 234 -19.72 1.78 2.05
N THR A 235 -19.58 0.56 1.55
CA THR A 235 -19.49 -0.67 2.37
C THR A 235 -18.03 -1.05 2.68
N ASP A 236 -17.13 -0.73 1.76
CA ASP A 236 -15.67 -0.83 1.95
C ASP A 236 -15.14 0.33 2.80
N LYS A 237 -13.97 0.14 3.41
CA LYS A 237 -13.28 1.18 4.19
C LYS A 237 -11.80 1.29 3.84
N TRP A 238 -11.27 2.52 3.82
CA TRP A 238 -9.85 2.80 3.57
C TRP A 238 -9.12 3.17 4.85
N VAL A 239 -7.86 2.73 4.95
CA VAL A 239 -6.97 3.04 6.07
C VAL A 239 -5.68 3.65 5.55
N ASP A 240 -5.36 4.85 6.02
CA ASP A 240 -4.08 5.54 5.78
C ASP A 240 -3.42 5.82 7.15
N PRO A 241 -2.27 5.20 7.47
CA PRO A 241 -1.64 5.32 8.78
C PRO A 241 -1.03 6.71 9.01
N VAL A 242 -0.83 7.49 7.94
CA VAL A 242 -0.21 8.82 7.96
C VAL A 242 -1.28 9.91 8.00
N ASN A 243 -2.20 9.90 7.03
CA ASN A 243 -3.17 10.99 6.85
C ASN A 243 -4.57 10.67 7.40
N GLY A 244 -4.84 9.42 7.75
CA GLY A 244 -6.15 8.99 8.22
C GLY A 244 -6.51 9.51 9.61
N VAL A 245 -7.81 9.51 9.91
CA VAL A 245 -8.37 9.92 11.20
C VAL A 245 -9.44 8.93 11.64
N ASP A 246 -9.33 8.40 12.86
CA ASP A 246 -10.33 7.48 13.43
C ASP A 246 -11.54 8.23 14.00
N SER A 247 -12.32 8.85 13.12
CA SER A 247 -13.60 9.49 13.46
C SER A 247 -14.78 8.52 13.32
N ALA A 248 -15.91 8.85 13.96
CA ALA A 248 -17.15 8.07 13.83
C ALA A 248 -17.70 8.12 12.39
N GLU A 249 -17.51 9.25 11.71
CA GLU A 249 -17.85 9.44 10.30
C GLU A 249 -16.58 9.31 9.43
N GLY A 250 -16.71 8.78 8.22
CA GLY A 250 -15.60 8.63 7.26
C GLY A 250 -15.26 7.18 6.91
N GLY A 251 -13.97 6.97 6.63
CA GLY A 251 -13.40 5.72 6.15
C GLY A 251 -13.62 5.47 4.65
N ASP A 252 -14.04 6.48 3.90
CA ASP A 252 -14.01 6.44 2.44
C ASP A 252 -12.59 6.78 1.92
N LEU A 253 -12.37 6.65 0.62
CA LEU A 253 -11.06 6.90 0.01
C LEU A 253 -10.56 8.34 0.21
N ALA A 254 -11.44 9.34 0.30
CA ALA A 254 -11.06 10.74 0.48
C ALA A 254 -10.81 11.10 1.96
N HIS A 255 -11.46 10.37 2.88
CA HIS A 255 -11.35 10.55 4.33
C HIS A 255 -11.07 9.20 5.00
N PRO A 256 -9.89 8.60 4.77
CA PRO A 256 -9.57 7.28 5.28
C PRO A 256 -9.48 7.29 6.82
N TYR A 257 -9.73 6.13 7.41
CA TYR A 257 -9.43 5.90 8.81
C TYR A 257 -7.93 5.82 9.04
N LYS A 258 -7.50 6.03 10.29
CA LYS A 258 -6.08 5.96 10.65
C LYS A 258 -5.64 4.52 10.92
N THR A 259 -6.51 3.73 11.54
CA THR A 259 -6.16 2.39 12.00
C THR A 259 -7.05 1.32 11.38
N LEU A 260 -6.45 0.16 11.11
CA LEU A 260 -7.14 -1.07 10.75
C LEU A 260 -8.11 -1.47 11.86
N LYS A 261 -7.71 -1.29 13.13
CA LYS A 261 -8.58 -1.64 14.26
C LYS A 261 -9.94 -0.92 14.18
N HIS A 262 -9.92 0.37 13.92
CA HIS A 262 -11.13 1.18 13.81
C HIS A 262 -11.95 0.82 12.58
N ALA A 263 -11.31 0.65 11.42
CA ALA A 263 -11.97 0.22 10.19
C ALA A 263 -12.67 -1.14 10.38
N TYR A 264 -11.98 -2.11 10.98
CA TYR A 264 -12.47 -3.48 11.18
C TYR A 264 -13.82 -3.52 11.90
N GLN A 265 -14.05 -2.65 12.89
CA GLN A 265 -15.28 -2.64 13.70
C GLN A 265 -16.54 -2.30 12.88
N SER A 266 -16.43 -1.54 11.79
CA SER A 266 -17.58 -1.04 11.03
C SER A 266 -17.70 -1.58 9.59
N THR A 267 -16.61 -2.08 8.98
CA THR A 267 -16.52 -2.35 7.53
C THR A 267 -17.38 -3.50 7.01
N VAL A 268 -18.42 -3.26 6.23
CA VAL A 268 -19.21 -4.33 5.58
C VAL A 268 -18.61 -4.65 4.21
N GLY A 269 -17.59 -5.49 4.12
CA GLY A 269 -16.96 -5.84 2.84
C GLY A 269 -15.45 -5.91 3.00
N THR A 270 -14.76 -5.01 2.31
CA THR A 270 -13.29 -4.97 2.27
C THR A 270 -12.73 -3.75 3.02
N VAL A 271 -11.73 -4.00 3.85
CA VAL A 271 -10.81 -2.97 4.35
C VAL A 271 -9.63 -2.86 3.39
N TRP A 272 -9.47 -1.69 2.79
CA TRP A 272 -8.38 -1.34 1.90
C TRP A 272 -7.28 -0.59 2.67
N LEU A 273 -6.10 -1.18 2.70
CA LEU A 273 -4.91 -0.57 3.31
C LEU A 273 -4.17 0.22 2.23
N MET A 274 -4.04 1.53 2.42
CA MET A 274 -3.28 2.39 1.53
C MET A 274 -1.76 2.16 1.69
N PRO A 275 -0.93 2.44 0.67
CA PRO A 275 0.50 2.22 0.75
C PRO A 275 1.11 2.90 1.97
N GLY A 276 1.92 2.17 2.74
CA GLY A 276 2.51 2.75 3.95
C GLY A 276 3.08 1.75 4.95
N ARG A 277 3.76 2.32 5.94
CA ARG A 277 4.32 1.62 7.10
C ARG A 277 3.37 1.79 8.29
N TYR A 278 2.72 0.70 8.68
CA TYR A 278 1.73 0.65 9.75
C TYR A 278 2.41 0.22 11.04
N THR A 279 2.40 1.09 12.04
CA THR A 279 3.00 0.83 13.36
C THR A 279 1.98 0.46 14.43
N GLU A 280 0.68 0.39 14.06
CA GLU A 280 -0.35 -0.16 14.93
C GLU A 280 -0.16 -1.67 15.11
N LEU A 281 -0.66 -2.22 16.20
CA LEU A 281 -0.71 -3.66 16.36
C LEU A 281 -1.76 -4.25 15.42
N PHE A 282 -1.39 -5.28 14.65
CA PHE A 282 -2.34 -6.03 13.85
C PHE A 282 -3.22 -6.90 14.76
N ASP A 283 -4.34 -6.36 15.26
CA ASP A 283 -5.20 -7.03 16.26
C ASP A 283 -6.66 -7.10 15.80
N LEU A 284 -7.08 -8.27 15.31
CA LEU A 284 -8.46 -8.53 14.87
C LEU A 284 -9.12 -9.57 15.77
N ARG A 285 -10.28 -9.21 16.33
CA ARG A 285 -11.00 -10.06 17.28
C ARG A 285 -12.44 -10.31 16.84
N CYS A 286 -13.03 -11.43 17.24
CA CYS A 286 -14.45 -11.67 16.99
C CYS A 286 -15.33 -10.75 17.85
N SER A 287 -14.86 -10.39 19.05
CA SER A 287 -15.56 -9.50 19.99
C SER A 287 -15.73 -8.08 19.48
N ASP A 288 -14.81 -7.61 18.64
CA ASP A 288 -14.94 -6.32 17.94
C ASP A 288 -16.02 -6.34 16.87
N ARG A 289 -16.46 -7.53 16.43
CA ARG A 289 -17.36 -7.66 15.28
C ARG A 289 -18.17 -8.96 15.24
N THR A 290 -19.09 -9.09 16.18
CA THR A 290 -19.93 -10.29 16.32
C THR A 290 -21.28 -10.14 15.59
N LEU A 291 -21.78 -11.23 15.01
CA LEU A 291 -23.15 -11.33 14.51
C LEU A 291 -24.15 -11.50 15.66
N GLY A 292 -25.45 -11.35 15.36
CA GLY A 292 -26.51 -11.51 16.38
C GLY A 292 -26.56 -12.91 17.01
N ASP A 293 -25.95 -13.91 16.37
CA ASP A 293 -25.85 -15.28 16.87
C ASP A 293 -24.56 -15.56 17.69
N GLY A 294 -23.72 -14.55 17.92
CA GLY A 294 -22.46 -14.71 18.65
C GLY A 294 -21.26 -15.13 17.80
N SER A 295 -21.45 -15.38 16.50
CA SER A 295 -20.35 -15.78 15.61
C SER A 295 -19.58 -14.58 15.05
N ALA A 296 -18.30 -14.77 14.73
CA ALA A 296 -17.49 -13.75 14.08
C ALA A 296 -18.05 -13.37 12.70
N ARG A 297 -18.15 -12.07 12.42
CA ARG A 297 -18.46 -11.55 11.07
C ARG A 297 -17.19 -11.55 10.21
N ALA A 298 -17.30 -12.07 8.99
CA ALA A 298 -16.18 -12.15 8.06
C ALA A 298 -15.79 -10.79 7.46
N VAL A 299 -14.51 -10.61 7.14
CA VAL A 299 -13.99 -9.40 6.49
C VAL A 299 -12.80 -9.72 5.58
N MET A 300 -12.61 -8.92 4.54
CA MET A 300 -11.38 -8.93 3.74
C MET A 300 -10.51 -7.73 4.13
N VAL A 301 -9.21 -7.92 4.22
CA VAL A 301 -8.21 -6.88 4.43
C VAL A 301 -7.20 -6.99 3.31
N LYS A 302 -7.14 -5.98 2.44
CA LYS A 302 -6.37 -6.02 1.19
C LYS A 302 -5.50 -4.78 1.06
N ALA A 303 -4.28 -4.95 0.56
CA ALA A 303 -3.46 -3.82 0.12
C ALA A 303 -4.08 -3.18 -1.14
N TRP A 304 -4.32 -1.87 -1.14
CA TRP A 304 -5.05 -1.15 -2.19
C TRP A 304 -4.31 -1.13 -3.54
N GLU A 305 -3.01 -0.88 -3.51
CA GLU A 305 -2.16 -0.83 -4.72
C GLU A 305 -1.44 -2.16 -5.00
N GLY A 306 -1.90 -3.23 -4.35
CA GLY A 306 -1.40 -4.59 -4.51
C GLY A 306 -0.25 -4.98 -3.57
N PRO A 307 0.27 -6.21 -3.72
CA PRO A 307 1.26 -6.77 -2.81
C PRO A 307 2.54 -5.94 -2.68
N GLY A 308 3.07 -5.84 -1.46
CA GLY A 308 4.32 -5.14 -1.15
C GLY A 308 4.18 -3.63 -0.92
N THR A 309 2.99 -3.06 -1.09
CA THR A 309 2.72 -1.63 -0.82
C THR A 309 2.43 -1.33 0.64
N VAL A 310 2.02 -2.35 1.41
CA VAL A 310 1.61 -2.23 2.82
C VAL A 310 2.51 -3.07 3.69
N THR A 311 3.10 -2.45 4.72
CA THR A 311 3.95 -3.16 5.70
C THR A 311 3.54 -2.83 7.13
N PHE A 312 3.11 -3.82 7.89
CA PHE A 312 2.98 -3.74 9.36
C PHE A 312 4.32 -4.01 10.01
N VAL A 313 4.67 -3.18 11.00
CA VAL A 313 5.97 -3.20 11.66
C VAL A 313 5.84 -2.94 13.15
N THR A 314 6.86 -3.35 13.92
CA THR A 314 6.99 -2.84 15.29
C THR A 314 7.26 -1.34 15.28
N SER A 315 6.56 -0.63 16.17
CA SER A 315 6.85 0.79 16.40
C SER A 315 8.25 0.95 17.00
N GLY A 316 8.92 2.03 16.65
CA GLY A 316 10.21 2.41 17.24
C GLY A 316 11.02 3.29 16.30
N GLN A 317 11.85 4.14 16.88
CA GLN A 317 12.63 5.16 16.17
C GLN A 317 13.70 4.49 15.28
N GLN A 318 13.69 4.73 13.97
CA GLN A 318 14.69 4.10 13.10
C GLN A 318 16.05 4.82 13.15
N PRO A 319 17.18 4.15 12.82
CA PRO A 319 18.53 4.74 12.87
C PRO A 319 18.66 6.10 12.16
N ALA A 320 17.91 6.30 11.07
CA ALA A 320 17.88 7.56 10.31
C ALA A 320 17.38 8.75 11.15
N GLU A 321 16.44 8.50 12.07
CA GLU A 321 15.80 9.48 12.95
C GLU A 321 16.64 9.76 14.20
N MET A 322 17.68 8.96 14.46
CA MET A 322 18.54 9.07 15.64
C MET A 322 19.78 9.93 15.37
N THR A 323 20.36 10.44 16.46
CA THR A 323 21.68 11.08 16.46
C THR A 323 22.69 10.11 17.03
N TRP A 324 23.66 9.70 16.21
CA TRP A 324 24.70 8.76 16.63
C TRP A 324 25.96 9.50 17.09
N ALA A 325 26.42 9.21 18.30
CA ALA A 325 27.65 9.75 18.87
C ALA A 325 28.83 8.81 18.60
N ASP A 326 29.93 9.35 18.09
CA ASP A 326 31.19 8.62 17.93
C ASP A 326 31.80 8.35 19.31
N GLN A 327 32.05 7.07 19.62
CA GLN A 327 32.66 6.62 20.87
C GLN A 327 34.16 6.34 20.71
N GLY A 328 34.74 6.60 19.53
CA GLY A 328 36.06 6.13 19.15
C GLY A 328 36.08 4.62 18.88
N ASN A 329 37.24 4.09 18.45
CA ASN A 329 37.41 2.67 18.13
C ASN A 329 36.37 2.11 17.13
N GLN A 330 35.87 2.96 16.22
CA GLN A 330 34.85 2.60 15.21
C GLN A 330 33.49 2.21 15.79
N VAL A 331 33.20 2.57 17.05
CA VAL A 331 31.91 2.33 17.69
C VAL A 331 31.11 3.63 17.73
N TRP A 332 29.83 3.52 17.39
CA TRP A 332 28.86 4.61 17.51
C TRP A 332 27.79 4.22 18.50
N SER A 333 27.18 5.20 19.16
CA SER A 333 26.06 4.94 20.06
C SER A 333 24.89 5.91 19.87
N ALA A 334 23.69 5.42 20.15
CA ALA A 334 22.47 6.22 20.18
C ALA A 334 21.45 5.58 21.14
N THR A 335 20.56 6.39 21.71
CA THR A 335 19.47 5.91 22.58
C THR A 335 18.15 6.10 21.86
N PRO A 336 17.36 5.04 21.60
CA PRO A 336 16.00 5.18 21.08
C PRO A 336 15.15 6.02 22.04
N ALA A 337 14.42 7.00 21.51
CA ALA A 337 13.64 7.94 22.33
C ALA A 337 12.55 7.25 23.18
N ASP A 338 12.07 6.10 22.75
CA ASP A 338 11.07 5.28 23.43
C ASP A 338 11.68 4.20 24.35
N GLY A 339 13.02 4.13 24.44
CA GLY A 339 13.74 3.17 25.28
C GLY A 339 13.50 1.71 24.89
N LYS A 340 13.04 1.45 23.66
CA LYS A 340 12.69 0.08 23.25
C LYS A 340 13.90 -0.83 23.14
N VAL A 341 13.62 -2.11 23.38
CA VAL A 341 14.60 -3.18 23.27
C VAL A 341 14.78 -3.55 21.80
N VAL A 342 16.01 -3.51 21.33
CA VAL A 342 16.38 -3.94 19.97
C VAL A 342 16.47 -5.46 19.94
N GLU A 343 15.90 -6.06 18.90
CA GLU A 343 15.98 -7.49 18.63
C GLU A 343 16.97 -7.82 17.51
N LEU A 344 16.98 -7.00 16.45
CA LEU A 344 17.90 -7.14 15.32
C LEU A 344 18.20 -5.76 14.69
N ILE A 345 19.43 -5.60 14.19
CA ILE A 345 19.79 -4.50 13.30
C ILE A 345 20.14 -5.08 11.93
N ILE A 346 19.62 -4.46 10.87
CA ILE A 346 19.82 -4.87 9.48
C ILE A 346 20.51 -3.72 8.74
N PHE A 347 21.53 -4.05 7.93
CA PHE A 347 22.09 -3.12 6.95
C PHE A 347 21.58 -3.45 5.55
N HIS A 348 21.12 -2.43 4.84
CA HIS A 348 20.60 -2.51 3.47
C HIS A 348 21.65 -2.04 2.48
N ASP A 349 22.05 -2.91 1.55
CA ASP A 349 23.05 -2.61 0.51
C ASP A 349 22.58 -3.15 -0.85
N GLU A 350 22.30 -2.24 -1.80
CA GLU A 350 21.89 -2.60 -3.17
C GLU A 350 20.75 -3.64 -3.24
N GLY A 351 19.76 -3.53 -2.35
CA GLY A 351 18.61 -4.46 -2.28
C GLY A 351 18.89 -5.77 -1.53
N LYS A 352 20.08 -5.93 -0.95
CA LYS A 352 20.40 -7.03 -0.03
C LYS A 352 20.24 -6.58 1.41
N GLU A 353 19.63 -7.46 2.19
CA GLU A 353 19.50 -7.31 3.64
C GLU A 353 20.62 -8.09 4.32
N ILE A 354 21.39 -7.41 5.17
CA ILE A 354 22.50 -7.99 5.91
C ILE A 354 22.18 -7.86 7.41
N PRO A 355 21.63 -8.91 8.05
CA PRO A 355 21.51 -8.97 9.50
C PRO A 355 22.87 -8.74 10.16
N ILE A 356 22.92 -7.86 11.16
CA ILE A 356 24.15 -7.51 11.89
C ILE A 356 24.18 -8.28 13.19
N HIS A 357 25.31 -8.92 13.45
CA HIS A 357 25.47 -9.83 14.57
C HIS A 357 25.39 -9.13 15.94
N TYR A 358 24.46 -9.58 16.80
CA TYR A 358 24.38 -9.17 18.20
C TYR A 358 25.63 -9.60 18.99
N LYS A 359 26.07 -8.77 19.93
CA LYS A 359 27.20 -9.01 20.84
C LYS A 359 26.73 -8.91 22.28
N GLY A 360 27.23 -9.78 23.15
CA GLY A 360 26.91 -9.78 24.58
C GLY A 360 27.53 -8.64 25.41
N GLY A 361 28.14 -7.64 24.77
CA GLY A 361 28.75 -6.49 25.44
C GLY A 361 29.58 -5.62 24.51
N ILE A 362 30.04 -4.48 25.03
CA ILE A 362 30.85 -3.50 24.28
C ILE A 362 32.25 -4.02 23.96
N THR A 363 32.86 -4.83 24.84
CA THR A 363 34.22 -5.36 24.62
C THR A 363 34.31 -6.28 23.38
N PRO A 364 33.45 -7.30 23.20
CA PRO A 364 33.40 -8.07 21.96
C PRO A 364 33.13 -7.23 20.71
N LEU A 365 32.32 -6.17 20.84
CA LEU A 365 32.00 -5.26 19.74
C LEU A 365 33.25 -4.51 19.27
N VAL A 366 33.97 -3.88 20.19
CA VAL A 366 35.23 -3.15 19.91
C VAL A 366 36.28 -4.09 19.31
N ASN A 367 36.44 -5.29 19.89
CA ASN A 367 37.47 -6.24 19.45
C ASN A 367 37.25 -6.75 18.02
N THR A 368 36.00 -6.81 17.57
CA THR A 368 35.66 -7.31 16.23
C THR A 368 35.46 -6.18 15.21
N GLY A 369 35.23 -4.94 15.66
CA GLY A 369 34.88 -3.82 14.79
C GLY A 369 33.56 -4.02 14.03
N TYR A 370 32.76 -5.01 14.43
CA TYR A 370 31.56 -5.42 13.71
C TYR A 370 30.53 -6.04 14.66
N GLY A 371 29.30 -5.53 14.62
CA GLY A 371 28.18 -6.05 15.39
C GLY A 371 27.38 -4.93 16.05
N TRP A 372 26.49 -5.31 16.95
CA TRP A 372 25.79 -4.35 17.80
C TRP A 372 25.56 -4.91 19.21
N TYR A 373 25.35 -4.03 20.17
CA TYR A 373 25.04 -4.35 21.56
C TYR A 373 24.10 -3.28 22.11
N GLN A 374 23.15 -3.65 22.97
CA GLN A 374 22.34 -2.67 23.71
C GLN A 374 22.62 -2.83 25.20
N ASN A 375 23.01 -1.74 25.86
CA ASN A 375 23.06 -1.69 27.31
C ASN A 375 21.62 -1.58 27.84
N MET A 376 21.20 -2.53 28.66
CA MET A 376 19.82 -2.62 29.14
C MET A 376 19.53 -1.70 30.32
N ASP A 377 20.56 -1.17 30.99
CA ASP A 377 20.38 -0.27 32.14
C ASP A 377 19.97 1.14 31.69
N ASP A 378 20.45 1.58 30.52
CA ASP A 378 20.24 2.92 29.97
C ASP A 378 19.66 2.91 28.53
N ASN A 379 19.37 1.72 27.99
CA ASN A 379 18.88 1.46 26.62
C ASN A 379 19.77 2.01 25.49
N VAL A 380 21.05 2.32 25.77
CA VAL A 380 21.99 2.80 24.75
C VAL A 380 22.35 1.66 23.81
N VAL A 381 22.13 1.88 22.51
CA VAL A 381 22.54 0.98 21.43
C VAL A 381 23.93 1.39 20.96
N TYR A 382 24.85 0.42 20.93
CA TYR A 382 26.19 0.54 20.36
C TYR A 382 26.26 -0.25 19.06
N LEU A 383 26.80 0.35 18.01
CA LEU A 383 26.90 -0.23 16.68
C LEU A 383 28.31 0.01 16.11
N ALA A 384 28.92 -1.06 15.59
CA ALA A 384 30.14 -1.00 14.80
C ALA A 384 29.92 -1.79 13.51
N PHE A 385 30.34 -1.24 12.38
CA PHE A 385 30.12 -1.88 11.08
C PHE A 385 31.32 -1.70 10.16
N ALA A 386 32.39 -2.43 10.47
CA ALA A 386 33.63 -2.51 9.69
C ALA A 386 34.24 -1.13 9.36
N GLY A 387 34.34 -0.25 10.37
CA GLY A 387 34.94 1.08 10.24
C GLY A 387 34.09 2.15 9.55
N ARG A 388 32.85 1.84 9.16
CA ARG A 388 31.93 2.81 8.55
C ARG A 388 31.47 3.88 9.55
N SER A 389 31.20 5.07 9.03
CA SER A 389 30.49 6.10 9.78
C SER A 389 29.00 5.80 9.79
N ILE A 390 28.45 5.49 10.97
CA ILE A 390 27.01 5.21 11.09
C ILE A 390 26.19 6.44 10.74
N ASN A 391 26.63 7.67 11.09
CA ASN A 391 25.91 8.88 10.69
C ASN A 391 25.84 9.09 9.17
N ALA A 392 26.87 8.70 8.42
CA ALA A 392 26.87 8.81 6.96
C ALA A 392 25.92 7.80 6.30
N ASP A 393 25.81 6.60 6.87
CA ASP A 393 25.03 5.49 6.32
C ASP A 393 23.71 5.23 7.07
N LYS A 394 23.29 6.08 8.04
CA LYS A 394 22.17 5.79 8.96
C LYS A 394 20.83 5.47 8.28
N ALA A 395 20.60 5.97 7.06
CA ALA A 395 19.41 5.65 6.27
C ALA A 395 19.40 4.22 5.71
N LYS A 396 20.55 3.53 5.71
CA LYS A 396 20.70 2.14 5.28
C LYS A 396 20.56 1.15 6.43
N PHE A 397 20.46 1.61 7.67
CA PHE A 397 20.25 0.74 8.81
C PHE A 397 18.77 0.72 9.18
N GLU A 398 18.28 -0.47 9.53
CA GLU A 398 16.95 -0.69 10.08
C GLU A 398 17.08 -1.39 11.42
N ILE A 399 16.24 -0.99 12.38
CA ILE A 399 16.09 -1.67 13.66
C ILE A 399 14.75 -2.41 13.67
N ILE A 400 14.81 -3.71 13.98
CA ILE A 400 13.67 -4.51 14.42
C ILE A 400 13.66 -4.49 15.95
N TYR A 401 12.58 -3.96 16.51
CA TYR A 401 12.36 -3.88 17.95
C TYR A 401 11.61 -5.10 18.46
N VAL A 402 11.85 -5.48 19.72
CA VAL A 402 10.96 -6.38 20.46
C VAL A 402 9.60 -5.68 20.61
N GLY A 403 8.51 -6.38 20.32
CA GLY A 403 7.17 -5.79 20.31
C GLY A 403 6.08 -6.69 20.87
N ALA A 404 4.85 -6.20 20.89
CA ALA A 404 3.69 -7.08 21.07
C ALA A 404 3.35 -7.70 19.73
N GLY A 405 2.82 -8.93 19.76
CA GLY A 405 2.57 -9.66 18.53
C GLY A 405 1.21 -9.45 17.89
N GLY A 406 1.16 -9.52 16.55
CA GLY A 406 -0.08 -9.46 15.78
C GLY A 406 -1.03 -10.58 16.21
N THR A 407 -2.28 -10.28 16.48
CA THR A 407 -3.18 -11.21 17.16
C THR A 407 -4.52 -11.34 16.45
N LEU A 408 -4.94 -12.58 16.22
CA LEU A 408 -6.17 -12.95 15.53
C LEU A 408 -7.01 -13.83 16.48
N PHE A 409 -7.96 -13.20 17.17
CA PHE A 409 -8.84 -13.83 18.16
C PHE A 409 -10.20 -14.24 17.60
N GLY A 410 -10.31 -15.49 17.16
CA GLY A 410 -11.52 -16.02 16.56
C GLY A 410 -12.05 -15.29 15.33
N PRO A 411 -11.30 -14.45 14.55
CA PRO A 411 -11.88 -13.78 13.42
C PRO A 411 -12.09 -14.76 12.25
N LYS A 412 -12.92 -14.34 11.30
CA LYS A 412 -12.98 -14.92 9.95
C LYS A 412 -12.43 -13.87 8.99
N VAL A 413 -11.21 -14.05 8.50
CA VAL A 413 -10.51 -12.99 7.77
C VAL A 413 -9.80 -13.51 6.53
N TYR A 414 -9.86 -12.72 5.46
CA TYR A 414 -9.03 -12.87 4.28
C TYR A 414 -8.02 -11.73 4.23
N LEU A 415 -6.74 -12.06 4.07
CA LEU A 415 -5.61 -11.14 4.01
C LEU A 415 -5.00 -11.21 2.61
N HIS A 416 -4.77 -10.05 1.97
CA HIS A 416 -4.17 -10.00 0.64
C HIS A 416 -3.07 -8.95 0.51
N GLY A 417 -1.88 -9.37 0.07
CA GLY A 417 -0.82 -8.45 -0.33
C GLY A 417 -0.14 -7.69 0.81
N ILE A 418 -0.29 -8.17 2.06
CA ILE A 418 0.20 -7.48 3.26
C ILE A 418 1.57 -8.05 3.64
N THR A 419 2.52 -7.16 3.95
CA THR A 419 3.80 -7.52 4.56
C THR A 419 3.73 -7.32 6.07
N PHE A 420 4.16 -8.32 6.83
CA PHE A 420 4.29 -8.32 8.28
C PHE A 420 5.78 -8.45 8.59
N ARG A 421 6.41 -7.35 8.99
CA ARG A 421 7.87 -7.26 9.14
C ARG A 421 8.25 -6.85 10.54
N GLY A 422 8.92 -7.75 11.27
CA GLY A 422 9.39 -7.44 12.62
C GLY A 422 8.27 -7.32 13.66
N ILE A 423 7.01 -7.43 13.27
CA ILE A 423 5.93 -7.66 14.22
C ILE A 423 6.11 -9.04 14.82
N ASP A 424 6.04 -9.11 16.15
CA ASP A 424 6.07 -10.40 16.79
C ASP A 424 4.86 -11.20 16.28
N GLN A 425 5.06 -12.39 15.73
CA GLN A 425 4.06 -13.45 15.54
C GLN A 425 2.64 -13.05 15.09
N ILE A 426 2.17 -13.46 13.90
CA ILE A 426 0.72 -13.59 13.68
C ILE A 426 0.23 -14.77 14.53
N LYS A 427 -0.48 -14.49 15.62
CA LYS A 427 -1.01 -15.51 16.52
C LYS A 427 -2.50 -15.71 16.35
N ALA A 428 -2.90 -16.90 15.92
CA ALA A 428 -4.30 -17.26 15.78
C ALA A 428 -4.77 -18.10 16.98
N TYR A 429 -5.73 -17.57 17.74
CA TYR A 429 -6.33 -18.24 18.88
C TYR A 429 -7.85 -18.12 18.86
N TYR A 430 -8.49 -18.94 19.69
CA TYR A 430 -9.92 -18.84 19.93
C TYR A 430 -10.27 -17.60 20.75
N GLU A 431 -11.48 -17.08 20.52
CA GLU A 431 -12.10 -16.11 21.42
C GLU A 431 -13.59 -16.43 21.58
N ASN A 432 -14.04 -16.62 22.81
CA ASN A 432 -15.43 -16.94 23.15
C ASN A 432 -15.94 -18.15 22.34
N SER A 433 -15.13 -19.22 22.27
CA SER A 433 -15.37 -20.41 21.45
C SER A 433 -15.39 -20.19 19.93
N ASN A 434 -15.18 -18.96 19.43
CA ASN A 434 -15.02 -18.71 18.00
C ASN A 434 -13.64 -19.20 17.55
N ARG A 435 -13.64 -20.16 16.64
CA ARG A 435 -12.44 -20.68 15.98
C ARG A 435 -11.93 -19.65 14.97
N PRO A 436 -10.64 -19.27 15.02
CA PRO A 436 -10.08 -18.39 14.01
C PRO A 436 -10.00 -19.11 12.66
N VAL A 437 -10.48 -18.44 11.61
CA VAL A 437 -10.40 -18.90 10.22
C VAL A 437 -9.73 -17.81 9.39
N ILE A 438 -8.56 -18.13 8.86
CA ILE A 438 -7.66 -17.15 8.24
C ILE A 438 -7.29 -17.65 6.85
N TYR A 439 -7.51 -16.80 5.87
CA TYR A 439 -7.05 -16.98 4.50
C TYR A 439 -6.01 -15.89 4.23
N ALA A 440 -4.82 -16.26 3.74
CA ALA A 440 -3.78 -15.32 3.37
C ALA A 440 -3.37 -15.57 1.92
N LYS A 441 -3.33 -14.52 1.10
CA LYS A 441 -2.92 -14.60 -0.30
C LYS A 441 -1.90 -13.53 -0.62
N ASP A 442 -0.79 -13.91 -1.25
CA ASP A 442 0.29 -12.98 -1.63
C ASP A 442 0.82 -12.13 -0.44
N CYS A 443 0.76 -12.67 0.78
CA CYS A 443 1.27 -12.01 1.99
C CYS A 443 2.73 -12.39 2.27
N THR A 444 3.47 -11.48 2.87
CA THR A 444 4.84 -11.75 3.34
C THR A 444 4.90 -11.66 4.85
N PHE A 445 5.48 -12.65 5.50
CA PHE A 445 5.74 -12.68 6.92
C PHE A 445 7.25 -12.79 7.13
N GLU A 446 7.84 -11.84 7.83
CA GLU A 446 9.29 -11.78 7.97
C GLU A 446 9.76 -11.17 9.28
N TYR A 447 10.91 -11.65 9.76
CA TYR A 447 11.56 -11.14 10.96
C TYR A 447 10.68 -11.17 12.23
N GLY A 448 9.69 -12.08 12.31
CA GLY A 448 8.90 -12.22 13.53
C GLY A 448 9.78 -12.64 14.71
N GLY A 449 9.61 -11.99 15.88
CA GLY A 449 10.44 -12.22 17.07
C GLY A 449 10.43 -13.63 17.64
N TYR A 450 9.53 -14.51 17.17
CA TYR A 450 9.52 -15.94 17.46
C TYR A 450 9.27 -16.71 16.16
N SER A 451 8.03 -17.13 15.92
CA SER A 451 7.59 -17.64 14.62
C SER A 451 6.93 -16.52 13.81
N ASN A 452 6.97 -16.62 12.47
CA ASN A 452 6.29 -15.64 11.62
C ASN A 452 4.75 -15.79 11.73
N VAL A 453 4.26 -17.03 11.70
CA VAL A 453 2.85 -17.37 11.98
C VAL A 453 2.79 -18.49 13.00
N THR A 454 1.90 -18.34 13.98
CA THR A 454 1.58 -19.39 14.96
C THR A 454 0.08 -19.57 15.06
N THR A 455 -0.38 -20.81 15.02
CA THR A 455 -1.79 -21.14 15.23
C THR A 455 -1.97 -22.09 16.40
N GLN A 456 -3.09 -21.96 17.11
CA GLN A 456 -3.53 -22.91 18.12
C GLN A 456 -4.98 -23.30 17.85
N GLY A 457 -5.17 -24.45 17.21
CA GLY A 457 -6.44 -25.00 16.75
C GLY A 457 -7.15 -24.19 15.66
N ALA A 458 -6.42 -23.38 14.89
CA ALA A 458 -7.00 -22.53 13.84
C ALA A 458 -7.31 -23.31 12.56
N ILE A 459 -8.06 -22.67 11.66
CA ILE A 459 -8.05 -23.00 10.23
C ILE A 459 -7.22 -21.92 9.53
N PHE A 460 -6.10 -22.30 8.92
CA PHE A 460 -5.17 -21.35 8.30
C PHE A 460 -4.83 -21.77 6.87
N PHE A 461 -5.36 -21.05 5.90
CA PHE A 461 -5.10 -21.28 4.48
C PHE A 461 -4.23 -20.16 3.93
N SER A 462 -3.23 -20.54 3.14
CA SER A 462 -2.24 -19.61 2.60
C SER A 462 -1.91 -19.97 1.16
N GLN A 463 -1.86 -18.95 0.29
CA GLN A 463 -1.58 -19.09 -1.13
C GLN A 463 -0.58 -18.03 -1.59
N ASN A 464 0.51 -18.49 -2.19
CA ASN A 464 1.63 -17.66 -2.67
C ASN A 464 2.21 -16.75 -1.58
N CYS A 465 2.16 -17.18 -0.31
CA CYS A 465 2.70 -16.43 0.80
C CYS A 465 4.19 -16.71 0.96
N VAL A 466 4.92 -15.71 1.46
CA VAL A 466 6.34 -15.84 1.84
C VAL A 466 6.45 -15.83 3.35
N SER A 467 7.17 -16.79 3.92
CA SER A 467 7.59 -16.78 5.32
C SER A 467 9.11 -16.86 5.37
N ARG A 468 9.77 -15.76 5.73
CA ARG A 468 11.24 -15.76 5.75
C ARG A 468 11.81 -15.18 7.01
N ARG A 469 12.98 -15.67 7.42
CA ARG A 469 13.77 -15.06 8.49
C ARG A 469 12.99 -14.84 9.80
N ALA A 470 12.10 -15.76 10.16
CA ALA A 470 11.61 -15.85 11.54
C ALA A 470 12.84 -15.91 12.47
N LEU A 471 12.85 -15.11 13.53
CA LEU A 471 14.10 -14.83 14.24
C LEU A 471 14.61 -16.05 15.00
N VAL A 472 13.80 -16.59 15.91
CA VAL A 472 14.24 -17.65 16.85
C VAL A 472 13.38 -18.91 16.78
N ASN A 473 12.38 -18.96 15.91
CA ASN A 473 11.51 -20.13 15.74
C ASN A 473 11.06 -20.32 14.28
N ASP A 474 10.06 -21.16 14.06
CA ASP A 474 9.61 -21.59 12.74
C ASP A 474 8.93 -20.48 11.93
N GLY A 475 8.99 -20.56 10.60
CA GLY A 475 8.21 -19.71 9.71
C GLY A 475 6.71 -19.89 9.96
N PHE A 476 6.16 -21.04 9.61
CA PHE A 476 4.79 -21.40 9.95
C PHE A 476 4.75 -22.47 11.04
N ASN A 477 4.03 -22.19 12.13
CA ASN A 477 3.99 -23.05 13.30
C ASN A 477 2.55 -23.41 13.69
N TYR A 478 2.18 -24.68 13.54
CA TYR A 478 0.81 -25.16 13.72
C TYR A 478 0.71 -26.09 14.93
N TYR A 479 -0.09 -25.70 15.93
CA TYR A 479 -0.35 -26.48 17.15
C TYR A 479 -1.84 -26.75 17.35
N ASP A 480 -2.17 -27.74 18.19
CA ASP A 480 -3.53 -27.87 18.69
C ASP A 480 -3.86 -26.69 19.63
N SER A 481 -5.15 -26.48 19.89
CA SER A 481 -5.56 -25.48 20.85
C SER A 481 -5.21 -25.93 22.27
N VAL A 482 -4.64 -25.02 23.07
CA VAL A 482 -4.28 -25.29 24.46
C VAL A 482 -5.36 -24.71 25.37
N ALA A 483 -5.98 -25.54 26.21
CA ALA A 483 -6.95 -25.07 27.20
C ALA A 483 -6.28 -24.07 28.16
N GLY A 484 -6.90 -22.91 28.36
CA GLY A 484 -6.28 -21.88 29.22
C GLY A 484 -4.94 -21.36 28.69
N SER A 485 -4.67 -21.49 27.38
CA SER A 485 -3.85 -20.53 26.62
C SER A 485 -4.18 -19.09 27.10
N PRO A 486 -3.31 -18.07 27.02
CA PRO A 486 -3.49 -16.72 27.59
C PRO A 486 -4.87 -16.03 27.44
N TYR A 487 -5.81 -16.64 26.72
CA TYR A 487 -7.22 -16.29 26.53
C TYR A 487 -8.13 -17.34 27.17
N ALA A 488 -8.91 -16.90 28.17
CA ALA A 488 -9.72 -17.71 29.08
C ALA A 488 -10.84 -18.56 28.43
N SER A 489 -11.05 -18.44 27.12
CA SER A 489 -12.12 -19.11 26.36
C SER A 489 -11.63 -20.09 25.29
N THR A 490 -10.32 -20.42 25.28
CA THR A 490 -9.73 -21.38 24.35
C THR A 490 -10.10 -22.81 24.74
N PRO A 491 -10.80 -23.59 23.88
CA PRO A 491 -10.99 -25.01 24.09
C PRO A 491 -9.63 -25.73 24.04
N GLY A 492 -9.43 -26.83 24.78
CA GLY A 492 -8.22 -27.65 24.66
C GLY A 492 -8.38 -28.79 23.65
N GLY A 493 -7.30 -29.12 22.94
CA GLY A 493 -7.21 -30.29 22.06
C GLY A 493 -7.94 -30.17 20.73
N VAL A 494 -8.26 -28.95 20.27
CA VAL A 494 -8.81 -28.75 18.93
C VAL A 494 -7.68 -28.67 17.92
N VAL A 495 -7.72 -29.52 16.92
CA VAL A 495 -6.65 -29.64 15.91
C VAL A 495 -6.53 -28.40 15.04
N THR A 496 -5.30 -28.03 14.66
CA THR A 496 -5.12 -27.07 13.56
C THR A 496 -5.33 -27.75 12.21
N GLN A 497 -6.02 -27.06 11.29
CA GLN A 497 -6.09 -27.41 9.87
C GLN A 497 -5.37 -26.34 9.06
N ALA A 498 -4.37 -26.73 8.26
CA ALA A 498 -3.61 -25.78 7.48
C ALA A 498 -3.47 -26.20 6.02
N LEU A 499 -3.54 -25.21 5.12
CA LEU A 499 -3.33 -25.39 3.69
C LEU A 499 -2.29 -24.38 3.21
N GLU A 500 -1.24 -24.87 2.58
CA GLU A 500 -0.17 -24.07 2.00
C GLU A 500 -0.11 -24.32 0.49
N ILE A 501 -0.27 -23.27 -0.33
CA ILE A 501 -0.31 -23.39 -1.79
C ILE A 501 0.73 -22.45 -2.40
N GLY A 502 1.78 -22.98 -3.03
CA GLY A 502 2.81 -22.16 -3.67
C GLY A 502 3.58 -21.27 -2.68
N ASN A 503 3.54 -21.58 -1.38
CA ASN A 503 4.22 -20.80 -0.36
C ASN A 503 5.74 -20.98 -0.44
N ILE A 504 6.47 -19.93 -0.06
CA ILE A 504 7.93 -19.92 0.02
C ILE A 504 8.34 -19.68 1.47
N CYS A 505 8.94 -20.69 2.10
CA CYS A 505 9.38 -20.63 3.48
C CYS A 505 10.90 -20.79 3.58
N ILE A 506 11.63 -19.68 3.71
CA ILE A 506 13.09 -19.66 3.52
C ILE A 506 13.85 -18.91 4.61
N GLU A 507 15.08 -19.32 4.88
CA GLU A 507 16.00 -18.55 5.75
C GLU A 507 15.47 -18.29 7.16
N ASN A 508 14.54 -19.11 7.67
CA ASN A 508 14.07 -19.00 9.04
C ASN A 508 15.17 -19.41 10.04
N GLY A 509 15.23 -18.76 11.19
CA GLY A 509 16.33 -18.82 12.15
C GLY A 509 17.46 -17.85 11.82
N VAL A 510 17.40 -16.65 12.41
CA VAL A 510 18.38 -15.58 12.21
C VAL A 510 19.40 -15.59 13.34
N VAL A 511 20.56 -16.19 13.10
CA VAL A 511 21.61 -16.37 14.11
C VAL A 511 22.20 -15.04 14.61
N GLU A 512 22.03 -13.96 13.86
CA GLU A 512 22.51 -12.63 14.20
C GLU A 512 21.65 -11.90 15.23
N CYS A 513 20.40 -12.34 15.47
CA CYS A 513 19.50 -11.63 16.37
C CYS A 513 19.85 -11.87 17.84
N LYS A 514 19.39 -10.95 18.70
CA LYS A 514 19.64 -11.00 20.14
C LYS A 514 19.05 -12.26 20.78
N GLY A 515 17.79 -12.58 20.48
CA GLY A 515 17.08 -13.74 21.03
C GLY A 515 17.70 -15.08 20.64
N PHE A 516 18.40 -15.15 19.50
CA PHE A 516 19.09 -16.38 19.09
C PHE A 516 20.37 -16.60 19.91
N GLN A 517 21.14 -15.53 20.11
CA GLN A 517 22.43 -15.58 20.80
C GLN A 517 22.30 -15.67 22.34
N ALA A 518 21.31 -14.99 22.91
CA ALA A 518 21.11 -14.95 24.36
C ALA A 518 20.55 -16.25 24.95
N PHE A 519 19.96 -17.11 24.12
CA PHE A 519 19.27 -18.34 24.55
C PHE A 519 19.80 -19.56 23.77
N PRO A 520 20.83 -20.27 24.29
CA PRO A 520 21.42 -21.42 23.60
C PRO A 520 20.45 -22.57 23.35
N GLU A 521 19.38 -22.69 24.14
CA GLU A 521 18.28 -23.65 23.91
C GLU A 521 17.52 -23.35 22.61
N ASN A 522 17.52 -22.09 22.17
CA ASN A 522 17.07 -21.68 20.84
C ASN A 522 18.04 -22.12 19.73
N GLN A 523 19.14 -22.81 20.01
CA GLN A 523 19.99 -23.42 18.97
C GLN A 523 19.60 -24.88 18.67
N THR A 524 18.44 -25.31 19.16
CA THR A 524 17.88 -26.64 18.87
C THR A 524 17.01 -26.64 17.61
N ARG A 525 16.56 -27.84 17.22
CA ARG A 525 15.71 -28.22 16.08
C ARG A 525 14.74 -27.16 15.51
N ASN A 526 14.13 -26.33 16.35
CA ASN A 526 12.94 -25.52 16.08
C ASN A 526 13.23 -24.21 15.32
N LYS A 527 13.50 -24.22 14.01
CA LYS A 527 13.54 -23.01 13.13
C LYS A 527 13.10 -23.36 11.71
N GLN A 528 12.08 -24.20 11.59
CA GLN A 528 11.68 -24.78 10.31
C GLN A 528 11.01 -23.75 9.39
N GLY A 529 10.92 -24.07 8.10
CA GLY A 529 10.08 -23.30 7.19
C GLY A 529 8.60 -23.44 7.53
N SER A 530 8.17 -24.67 7.84
CA SER A 530 6.82 -24.99 8.31
C SER A 530 6.85 -26.22 9.21
N SER A 531 6.02 -26.24 10.26
CA SER A 531 5.95 -27.35 11.22
C SER A 531 4.53 -27.58 11.72
N GLY A 532 4.09 -28.83 11.70
CA GLY A 532 2.93 -29.33 12.42
C GLY A 532 3.31 -30.00 13.72
N HIS A 533 2.51 -29.81 14.75
CA HIS A 533 2.71 -30.43 16.06
C HIS A 533 1.45 -31.17 16.50
N GLU A 534 1.65 -32.17 17.37
CA GLU A 534 0.60 -32.93 18.05
C GLU A 534 -0.35 -33.67 17.08
N ASN A 535 -1.53 -33.11 16.80
CA ASN A 535 -2.56 -33.70 15.94
C ASN A 535 -2.89 -32.80 14.72
N SER A 536 -1.98 -31.89 14.37
CA SER A 536 -2.15 -30.97 13.24
C SER A 536 -2.40 -31.72 11.92
N ILE A 537 -3.28 -31.16 11.08
CA ILE A 537 -3.64 -31.72 9.77
C ILE A 537 -3.26 -30.70 8.70
N ILE A 538 -2.25 -30.99 7.88
CA ILE A 538 -1.61 -29.99 7.03
C ILE A 538 -1.48 -30.49 5.58
N ALA A 539 -2.03 -29.72 4.65
CA ALA A 539 -1.85 -29.93 3.22
C ALA A 539 -0.86 -28.89 2.64
N ARG A 540 0.12 -29.33 1.86
CA ARG A 540 1.09 -28.46 1.19
C ARG A 540 1.17 -28.78 -0.30
N ILE A 541 0.93 -27.79 -1.14
CA ILE A 541 0.85 -27.92 -2.59
C ILE A 541 1.87 -26.96 -3.19
N ASN A 542 2.83 -27.46 -3.97
CA ASN A 542 3.86 -26.65 -4.64
C ASN A 542 4.70 -25.74 -3.72
N GLY A 543 4.77 -26.02 -2.41
CA GLY A 543 5.55 -25.20 -1.49
C GLY A 543 7.06 -25.35 -1.68
N LEU A 544 7.83 -24.30 -1.40
CA LEU A 544 9.29 -24.29 -1.39
C LEU A 544 9.80 -23.99 0.02
N TYR A 545 10.58 -24.91 0.59
CA TYR A 545 11.10 -24.80 1.95
C TYR A 545 12.61 -24.96 1.92
N GLU A 546 13.36 -23.86 1.98
CA GLU A 546 14.82 -23.93 1.76
C GLU A 546 15.64 -23.04 2.66
N ASN A 547 16.88 -23.46 2.91
CA ASN A 547 17.86 -22.70 3.69
C ASN A 547 17.30 -22.29 5.05
N ASN A 548 16.50 -23.13 5.71
CA ASN A 548 16.07 -22.84 7.07
C ASN A 548 17.14 -23.34 8.06
N TYR A 549 17.24 -22.68 9.21
CA TYR A 549 18.02 -23.18 10.32
C TYR A 549 17.29 -24.42 10.89
N GLY A 550 17.95 -25.55 11.07
CA GLY A 550 17.23 -26.81 11.37
C GLY A 550 16.52 -27.40 10.15
N GLN A 551 15.54 -28.28 10.36
CA GLN A 551 14.83 -28.95 9.26
C GLN A 551 14.01 -27.96 8.42
N ASN A 552 13.79 -28.24 7.13
CA ASN A 552 12.90 -27.37 6.33
C ASN A 552 11.43 -27.59 6.70
N ILE A 553 11.04 -28.85 6.92
CA ILE A 553 9.74 -29.21 7.49
C ILE A 553 9.94 -30.19 8.62
N ALA A 554 9.21 -29.98 9.71
CA ALA A 554 9.14 -30.89 10.84
C ALA A 554 7.70 -31.04 11.31
N ASP A 555 7.04 -32.11 10.87
CA ASP A 555 5.73 -32.48 11.37
C ASP A 555 5.91 -33.56 12.44
N THR A 556 5.50 -33.24 13.68
CA THR A 556 5.72 -34.05 14.88
C THR A 556 4.40 -34.41 15.55
N GLY A 557 4.41 -35.52 16.29
CA GLY A 557 3.25 -36.05 16.99
C GLY A 557 2.62 -37.24 16.25
N ALA A 558 2.29 -38.28 16.99
CA ALA A 558 1.72 -39.51 16.44
C ALA A 558 0.33 -39.32 15.81
N GLY A 559 -0.38 -38.24 16.16
CA GLY A 559 -1.67 -37.88 15.57
C GLY A 559 -1.58 -36.93 14.39
N SER A 560 -0.38 -36.44 14.05
CA SER A 560 -0.15 -35.54 12.93
C SER A 560 -0.54 -36.20 11.61
N ARG A 561 -1.08 -35.39 10.69
CA ARG A 561 -1.50 -35.82 9.35
C ARG A 561 -0.99 -34.83 8.32
N THR A 562 -0.17 -35.31 7.39
CA THR A 562 0.46 -34.44 6.39
C THR A 562 0.22 -34.94 4.98
N TRP A 563 -0.32 -34.08 4.10
CA TRP A 563 -0.44 -34.36 2.68
C TRP A 563 0.36 -33.34 1.87
N MET A 564 1.31 -33.80 1.08
CA MET A 564 2.17 -32.94 0.28
C MET A 564 2.11 -33.33 -1.18
N VAL A 565 1.83 -32.37 -2.06
CA VAL A 565 1.81 -32.56 -3.52
C VAL A 565 2.74 -31.55 -4.18
N GLY A 566 3.82 -32.04 -4.77
CA GLY A 566 4.77 -31.22 -5.52
C GLY A 566 5.64 -30.31 -4.66
N SER A 567 5.68 -30.45 -3.34
CA SER A 567 6.51 -29.55 -2.51
C SER A 567 8.01 -29.88 -2.61
N LYS A 568 8.85 -28.87 -2.39
CA LYS A 568 10.31 -28.94 -2.41
C LYS A 568 10.90 -28.54 -1.07
N CYS A 569 11.81 -29.36 -0.55
CA CYS A 569 12.58 -29.06 0.65
C CYS A 569 14.08 -29.13 0.34
N GLY A 570 14.86 -28.11 0.69
CA GLY A 570 16.25 -27.96 0.23
C GLY A 570 17.21 -27.31 1.21
N ASN A 571 18.44 -27.82 1.31
CA ASN A 571 19.60 -27.14 1.92
C ASN A 571 19.38 -26.57 3.35
N PRO A 572 18.87 -27.35 4.33
CA PRO A 572 18.83 -26.91 5.73
C PRO A 572 20.25 -26.61 6.27
N PHE A 573 20.39 -25.72 7.27
CA PHE A 573 21.69 -25.41 7.89
C PHE A 573 21.61 -25.22 9.43
N GLY A 574 22.75 -25.12 10.13
CA GLY A 574 22.80 -24.86 11.58
C GLY A 574 23.55 -25.93 12.39
N GLN A 575 23.46 -25.90 13.73
CA GLN A 575 23.99 -26.93 14.65
C GLN A 575 22.89 -27.31 15.66
N ILE A 576 22.44 -28.57 15.74
CA ILE A 576 21.55 -28.99 16.85
C ILE A 576 22.36 -28.92 18.15
N GLY A 577 21.93 -28.09 19.10
CA GLY A 577 22.50 -27.95 20.45
C GLY A 577 22.38 -29.20 21.34
N GLY A 578 22.94 -30.34 20.90
CA GLY A 578 22.90 -31.62 21.60
C GLY A 578 24.08 -32.53 21.25
N GLY A 579 25.30 -32.00 21.24
CA GLY A 579 26.54 -32.79 21.10
C GLY A 579 26.68 -33.55 19.77
N ALA A 580 27.85 -34.16 19.58
CA ALA A 580 28.26 -34.86 18.35
C ALA A 580 27.45 -36.15 18.02
N ALA A 581 26.28 -36.37 18.64
CA ALA A 581 25.56 -37.64 18.59
C ALA A 581 24.54 -37.76 17.44
N LEU A 582 24.04 -36.65 16.87
CA LEU A 582 23.06 -36.70 15.77
C LEU A 582 23.55 -36.18 14.42
N GLY A 583 24.76 -35.62 14.33
CA GLY A 583 25.52 -35.45 13.09
C GLY A 583 24.84 -34.85 11.85
N GLY A 584 23.64 -34.24 11.94
CA GLY A 584 22.85 -33.91 10.75
C GLY A 584 21.47 -33.28 10.89
N PHE A 585 20.95 -32.77 9.75
CA PHE A 585 19.60 -32.19 9.58
C PHE A 585 18.81 -32.90 8.48
N PRO A 586 17.75 -33.63 8.82
CA PRO A 586 16.81 -34.09 7.82
C PRO A 586 16.14 -32.89 7.14
N SER A 587 16.04 -32.91 5.82
CA SER A 587 15.31 -31.85 5.12
C SER A 587 13.82 -31.93 5.40
N LEU A 588 13.26 -33.15 5.48
CA LEU A 588 11.86 -33.40 5.78
C LEU A 588 11.77 -34.40 6.93
N TRP A 589 11.22 -33.98 8.07
CA TRP A 589 10.91 -34.83 9.20
C TRP A 589 9.40 -35.04 9.33
N THR A 590 9.00 -36.30 9.48
CA THR A 590 7.60 -36.69 9.54
C THR A 590 7.32 -37.69 10.65
N GLU A 591 6.22 -37.48 11.35
CA GLU A 591 5.57 -38.42 12.27
C GLU A 591 4.08 -38.54 11.91
N GLY A 592 3.40 -39.56 12.43
CA GLY A 592 1.96 -39.75 12.21
C GLY A 592 1.64 -40.35 10.83
N ALA A 593 0.59 -39.86 10.16
CA ALA A 593 0.16 -40.37 8.86
C ALA A 593 0.48 -39.37 7.75
N VAL A 594 1.29 -39.78 6.78
CA VAL A 594 1.85 -38.86 5.77
C VAL A 594 1.67 -39.39 4.35
N TRP A 595 1.31 -38.50 3.43
CA TRP A 595 1.19 -38.77 1.99
C TRP A 595 2.05 -37.78 1.21
N LEU A 596 3.12 -38.28 0.61
CA LEU A 596 4.07 -37.50 -0.19
C LEU A 596 3.90 -37.85 -1.66
N ASP A 597 3.63 -36.84 -2.47
CA ASP A 597 3.37 -36.98 -3.89
C ASP A 597 4.26 -36.05 -4.70
N THR A 598 5.18 -36.62 -5.46
CA THR A 598 6.09 -35.85 -6.31
C THR A 598 6.87 -34.80 -5.48
N VAL A 599 7.14 -35.13 -4.22
CA VAL A 599 7.91 -34.31 -3.28
C VAL A 599 9.39 -34.55 -3.49
N THR A 600 10.18 -33.47 -3.44
CA THR A 600 11.64 -33.58 -3.39
C THR A 600 12.17 -33.01 -2.08
N ALA A 601 13.02 -33.74 -1.37
CA ALA A 601 13.62 -33.26 -0.13
C ALA A 601 15.12 -33.63 -0.04
N GLY A 602 15.97 -32.67 0.34
CA GLY A 602 17.40 -32.92 0.51
C GLY A 602 18.30 -31.70 0.32
N GLY A 603 19.44 -31.88 -0.33
CA GLY A 603 20.42 -30.82 -0.61
C GLY A 603 21.77 -31.05 0.07
N ARG A 604 22.76 -30.22 -0.28
CA ARG A 604 24.18 -30.43 0.06
C ARG A 604 24.44 -30.50 1.57
N LEU A 605 23.63 -29.80 2.36
CA LEU A 605 23.76 -29.70 3.81
C LEU A 605 22.75 -30.57 4.55
N SER A 606 21.87 -31.26 3.83
CA SER A 606 20.92 -32.19 4.43
C SER A 606 21.60 -33.53 4.66
N THR A 607 21.50 -34.08 5.87
CA THR A 607 22.02 -35.42 6.13
C THR A 607 21.09 -36.50 5.67
N GLU A 608 19.80 -36.21 5.70
CA GLU A 608 18.73 -37.13 5.36
C GLU A 608 17.71 -36.39 4.50
N GLY A 609 17.41 -36.89 3.31
CA GLY A 609 16.37 -36.26 2.49
C GLY A 609 15.02 -36.32 3.19
N LEU A 610 14.63 -37.53 3.61
CA LEU A 610 13.43 -37.83 4.39
C LEU A 610 13.78 -38.59 5.68
N HIS A 611 13.21 -38.17 6.80
CA HIS A 611 13.23 -38.88 8.07
C HIS A 611 11.80 -39.18 8.54
N VAL A 612 11.46 -40.47 8.61
CA VAL A 612 10.18 -40.94 9.14
C VAL A 612 10.40 -41.50 10.53
N GLU A 613 10.14 -40.71 11.57
CA GLU A 613 10.47 -41.09 12.95
C GLU A 613 9.46 -42.12 13.50
N THR A 614 8.16 -41.87 13.34
CA THR A 614 7.08 -42.79 13.74
C THR A 614 5.91 -42.74 12.75
N GLY A 615 5.04 -43.75 12.78
CA GLY A 615 3.80 -43.77 11.99
C GLY A 615 3.99 -44.34 10.58
N ILE A 616 3.18 -43.88 9.63
CA ILE A 616 3.15 -44.40 8.25
C ILE A 616 3.38 -43.24 7.27
N CYS A 617 4.40 -43.39 6.42
CA CYS A 617 4.66 -42.51 5.30
C CYS A 617 4.40 -43.23 3.98
N HIS A 618 3.46 -42.68 3.22
CA HIS A 618 3.10 -43.11 1.87
C HIS A 618 3.80 -42.21 0.85
N THR A 619 4.48 -42.81 -0.12
CA THR A 619 5.23 -42.09 -1.16
C THR A 619 4.73 -42.43 -2.56
N TYR A 620 4.68 -41.41 -3.42
CA TYR A 620 4.37 -41.55 -4.84
C TYR A 620 5.28 -40.61 -5.63
N ARG A 621 6.18 -41.16 -6.44
CA ARG A 621 7.12 -40.40 -7.31
C ARG A 621 7.99 -39.36 -6.56
N CYS A 622 8.34 -39.62 -5.31
CA CYS A 622 9.20 -38.73 -4.53
C CYS A 622 10.69 -38.90 -4.90
N GLY A 623 11.49 -37.86 -4.64
CA GLY A 623 12.94 -37.89 -4.76
C GLY A 623 13.62 -37.35 -3.50
N PHE A 624 14.44 -38.16 -2.86
CA PHE A 624 15.12 -37.77 -1.62
C PHE A 624 16.64 -37.86 -1.79
N SER A 625 17.36 -36.97 -1.11
CA SER A 625 18.82 -36.98 -1.11
C SER A 625 19.38 -36.51 0.23
N GLY A 626 20.38 -37.19 0.77
CA GLY A 626 21.10 -36.73 1.96
C GLY A 626 22.56 -37.18 1.98
N THR A 627 23.40 -36.49 2.74
CA THR A 627 24.83 -36.84 2.84
C THR A 627 25.09 -38.12 3.63
N THR A 628 24.16 -38.50 4.51
CA THR A 628 24.24 -39.72 5.32
C THR A 628 23.30 -40.80 4.78
N ALA A 629 22.07 -40.43 4.41
CA ALA A 629 21.11 -41.33 3.79
C ALA A 629 20.11 -40.54 2.95
N ASP A 630 19.54 -41.14 1.90
CA ASP A 630 18.43 -40.51 1.19
C ASP A 630 17.14 -40.56 2.03
N THR A 631 16.95 -41.65 2.78
CA THR A 631 15.78 -41.84 3.65
C THR A 631 16.15 -42.62 4.91
N VAL A 632 15.61 -42.20 6.06
CA VAL A 632 15.68 -42.90 7.35
C VAL A 632 14.27 -43.23 7.80
N VAL A 633 14.08 -44.46 8.28
CA VAL A 633 12.80 -44.97 8.81
C VAL A 633 13.06 -45.47 10.23
N GLY A 634 12.43 -44.82 11.21
CA GLY A 634 12.49 -45.16 12.62
C GLY A 634 11.94 -46.55 12.92
N GLY A 635 12.35 -47.13 14.05
CA GLY A 635 12.08 -48.55 14.35
C GLY A 635 10.61 -48.93 14.48
N THR A 636 9.71 -47.96 14.70
CA THR A 636 8.26 -48.14 14.76
C THR A 636 7.53 -47.53 13.56
N ALA A 637 8.26 -46.99 12.59
CA ALA A 637 7.72 -46.35 11.41
C ALA A 637 7.64 -47.30 10.21
N THR A 638 6.77 -46.98 9.25
CA THR A 638 6.64 -47.70 7.99
C THR A 638 6.71 -46.74 6.82
N LEU A 639 7.49 -47.09 5.80
CA LEU A 639 7.52 -46.42 4.51
C LEU A 639 6.87 -47.34 3.46
N SER A 640 5.90 -46.83 2.72
CA SER A 640 5.20 -47.59 1.69
C SER A 640 4.92 -46.76 0.45
N SER A 641 4.69 -47.42 -0.68
CA SER A 641 4.17 -46.78 -1.89
C SER A 641 2.63 -46.71 -1.83
N TYR A 642 2.03 -45.67 -2.38
CA TYR A 642 0.57 -45.58 -2.58
C TYR A 642 0.22 -45.11 -4.00
N ASP A 643 -1.04 -45.22 -4.39
CA ASP A 643 -1.56 -44.67 -5.64
C ASP A 643 -2.28 -43.34 -5.38
N ALA A 644 -1.70 -42.23 -5.84
CA ALA A 644 -2.27 -40.91 -5.66
C ALA A 644 -3.56 -40.65 -6.46
N LEU A 645 -3.94 -41.56 -7.37
CA LEU A 645 -5.18 -41.46 -8.16
C LEU A 645 -6.29 -42.39 -7.65
N ALA A 646 -5.98 -43.31 -6.75
CA ALA A 646 -6.95 -44.23 -6.18
C ALA A 646 -7.41 -43.73 -4.79
N PRO A 647 -8.70 -43.88 -4.44
CA PRO A 647 -9.13 -43.67 -3.06
C PRO A 647 -8.35 -44.61 -2.13
N GLU A 648 -8.03 -44.14 -0.92
CA GLU A 648 -7.43 -45.01 0.10
C GLU A 648 -8.32 -46.23 0.38
N ILE A 649 -7.71 -47.41 0.54
CA ILE A 649 -8.40 -48.68 0.87
C ILE A 649 -8.66 -48.74 2.37
#